data_AF-M7SNP0-F1
#
_entry.id   AF-M7SNP0-F1
#
_cell.length_a   1.000
_cell.length_b   1.000
_cell.length_c   1.000
_cell.angle_alpha   90.00
_cell.angle_beta   90.00
_cell.angle_gamma   90.00
#
_symmetry.space_group_name_H-M   'P 1'
#
loop_
_entity.id
_entity.type
_entity.pdbx_description
1 polymer ?
#
loop_
_entity_poly.entity_id
_entity_poly.type
_entity_poly.pdbx_seq_one_letter_code
_entity_poly.pdbx_strand_id
1 'polypeptide(L)'
;MSAVSQNQDGNLESTLEMAGVDKLHQLGIKGKGVKVGIIDTGVDYRHPALGGDFGPGLKIAGGWSWLAANGTAVEDDNILTTCYGAGHGTHVAGILGMNALVDGERTLNISGVAPEASLYVYKVFDCSLNGETTDRVIAAMLRAAADGVDVISMSLSIPDSWQNGADPVTTVAARLVEEGIAVIVAQGNSGSDSKYDPQLYRTSTPAELTTIISVGSVVNRDFPLVYTATDSEGATIPYASLWPIEFPDGLEVYLIDSFFGDGTVQYISVDANDSTTLLENLNATGSDYRLFFDDSSYSSPPQLVGGKMDYYSSFGPNYLTYDLKPQISAPGGKILSTWPLGEQGYYTILSGTSMATPFLSGCYALVKSQFPELSVAEILSLLQTTSRPMEWVYNDTMVAGTFQQGAGLVNVYDAITYQSRVSPGQLLVGDNSPTVYGAVNITIENRSDLPKAYTLSHQGASYSEPNPPNNPVFSQENQLPVYGSVEFESSTIEVAAGQSTVVPFKVLPPSSGVKPEELPVFGGFIKVASDDEEFSVPYSGPPYSLYNAEYFQILNTTTAVQPSISYQFPEGWVIDKGLYEVNSSLPYRSVVGRAQLTYGYRIDVVPANISITPDLYGFDPAEVHDYRPSDTAPPMSFYGLPSYGSLVNSTVLLPPGTFNWPSGTGVTATLPSGTQYSPGPGDYRWIASILRWGGNPDLLEDHEIWLSAVIRLVDGPVSVPS
;
A
#
# COMPACT_ATOMS: atom_id res chain seq x y z
N MET A 1 -37.75 -27.19 9.32
CA MET A 1 -37.32 -25.99 10.06
C MET A 1 -38.40 -24.95 9.83
N SER A 2 -39.20 -24.62 10.84
CA SER A 2 -40.20 -23.55 10.70
C SER A 2 -39.50 -22.21 10.85
N ALA A 3 -39.90 -21.22 10.05
CA ALA A 3 -39.43 -19.83 10.16
C ALA A 3 -39.65 -19.30 11.59
N VAL A 4 -38.61 -19.33 12.41
CA VAL A 4 -38.55 -18.58 13.67
C VAL A 4 -38.27 -17.14 13.27
N SER A 5 -39.20 -16.24 13.59
CA SER A 5 -38.95 -14.80 13.47
C SER A 5 -37.79 -14.46 14.41
N GLN A 6 -36.60 -14.26 13.87
CA GLN A 6 -35.46 -13.77 14.63
C GLN A 6 -35.83 -12.40 15.21
N ASN A 7 -35.83 -12.27 16.54
CA ASN A 7 -35.86 -10.94 17.15
C ASN A 7 -34.49 -10.30 16.89
N GLN A 8 -34.50 -9.24 16.08
CA GLN A 8 -33.31 -8.56 15.53
C GLN A 8 -32.82 -7.46 16.48
N ASP A 9 -32.15 -7.81 17.57
CA ASP A 9 -31.53 -6.80 18.46
C ASP A 9 -30.10 -6.41 18.02
N GLY A 10 -29.52 -7.08 17.01
CA GLY A 10 -28.18 -6.79 16.48
C GLY A 10 -28.15 -5.79 15.31
N ASN A 11 -27.07 -5.00 15.25
CA ASN A 11 -26.81 -4.02 14.21
C ASN A 11 -26.02 -4.62 13.02
N LEU A 12 -26.73 -5.08 11.99
CA LEU A 12 -26.11 -5.55 10.73
C LEU A 12 -25.68 -4.41 9.79
N GLU A 13 -26.10 -3.17 10.05
CA GLU A 13 -25.76 -1.98 9.24
C GLU A 13 -24.50 -1.26 9.73
N SER A 14 -23.83 -1.76 10.79
CA SER A 14 -22.66 -1.14 11.42
C SER A 14 -21.60 -0.65 10.41
N THR A 15 -21.30 -1.45 9.39
CA THR A 15 -20.35 -1.06 8.33
C THR A 15 -20.84 0.08 7.45
N LEU A 16 -22.15 0.15 7.15
CA LEU A 16 -22.76 1.25 6.40
C LEU A 16 -22.76 2.54 7.23
N GLU A 17 -23.07 2.44 8.53
CA GLU A 17 -23.05 3.57 9.47
C GLU A 17 -21.64 4.17 9.64
N MET A 18 -20.61 3.33 9.70
CA MET A 18 -19.22 3.75 9.81
C MET A 18 -18.82 4.75 8.70
N ALA A 19 -19.37 4.57 7.50
CA ALA A 19 -19.07 5.39 6.32
C ALA A 19 -20.18 6.41 5.96
N GLY A 20 -21.26 6.47 6.73
CA GLY A 20 -22.43 7.33 6.45
C GLY A 20 -23.29 6.86 5.26
N VAL A 21 -23.15 5.62 4.83
CA VAL A 21 -23.92 5.05 3.70
C VAL A 21 -25.40 4.90 4.07
N ASP A 22 -25.69 4.53 5.32
CA ASP A 22 -27.04 4.46 5.90
C ASP A 22 -27.82 5.76 5.71
N LYS A 23 -27.17 6.91 5.97
CA LYS A 23 -27.75 8.25 5.80
C LYS A 23 -28.07 8.54 4.34
N LEU A 24 -27.19 8.14 3.42
CA LEU A 24 -27.44 8.30 1.98
C LEU A 24 -28.59 7.43 1.49
N HIS A 25 -28.70 6.20 1.99
CA HIS A 25 -29.82 5.31 1.68
C HIS A 25 -31.16 5.90 2.14
N GLN A 26 -31.19 6.55 3.30
CA GLN A 26 -32.37 7.29 3.80
C GLN A 26 -32.73 8.48 2.90
N LEU A 27 -31.75 9.11 2.23
CA LEU A 27 -31.95 10.14 1.22
C LEU A 27 -32.31 9.57 -0.17
N GLY A 28 -32.37 8.24 -0.33
CA GLY A 28 -32.63 7.59 -1.62
C GLY A 28 -31.43 7.55 -2.57
N ILE A 29 -30.22 7.87 -2.09
CA ILE A 29 -28.99 7.81 -2.86
C ILE A 29 -28.40 6.40 -2.72
N LYS A 30 -28.60 5.57 -3.75
CA LYS A 30 -28.28 4.13 -3.72
C LYS A 30 -27.43 3.65 -4.91
N GLY A 31 -26.82 4.56 -5.66
CA GLY A 31 -25.90 4.25 -6.77
C GLY A 31 -26.58 4.02 -8.12
N LYS A 32 -27.82 4.49 -8.28
CA LYS A 32 -28.61 4.32 -9.50
C LYS A 32 -27.89 4.84 -10.74
N GLY A 33 -27.92 4.04 -11.81
CA GLY A 33 -27.37 4.41 -13.12
C GLY A 33 -25.87 4.19 -13.26
N VAL A 34 -25.16 3.86 -12.18
CA VAL A 34 -23.73 3.52 -12.21
C VAL A 34 -23.58 2.03 -12.49
N LYS A 35 -22.63 1.69 -13.36
CA LYS A 35 -22.23 0.32 -13.69
C LYS A 35 -20.88 0.01 -13.04
N VAL A 36 -20.81 -1.08 -12.29
CA VAL A 36 -19.57 -1.51 -11.63
C VAL A 36 -19.16 -2.89 -12.11
N GLY A 37 -17.95 -2.97 -12.67
CA GLY A 37 -17.27 -4.21 -13.02
C GLY A 37 -16.54 -4.82 -11.82
N ILE A 38 -16.67 -6.12 -11.61
CA ILE A 38 -16.00 -6.88 -10.56
C ILE A 38 -15.13 -7.93 -11.23
N ILE A 39 -13.82 -7.86 -11.06
CA ILE A 39 -12.89 -8.88 -11.57
C ILE A 39 -12.53 -9.80 -10.40
N ASP A 40 -13.03 -11.03 -10.41
CA ASP A 40 -12.93 -11.96 -9.27
C ASP A 40 -13.14 -13.44 -9.72
N THR A 41 -13.53 -14.29 -8.78
CA THR A 41 -13.79 -15.74 -8.89
C THR A 41 -15.11 -16.11 -9.56
N GLY A 42 -15.86 -15.12 -10.06
CA GLY A 42 -17.24 -15.28 -10.56
C GLY A 42 -18.27 -15.00 -9.47
N VAL A 43 -19.53 -15.37 -9.70
CA VAL A 43 -20.64 -15.03 -8.80
C VAL A 43 -21.73 -16.10 -8.83
N ASP A 44 -22.36 -16.38 -7.70
CA ASP A 44 -23.64 -17.09 -7.65
C ASP A 44 -24.80 -16.10 -7.78
N TYR A 45 -25.08 -15.67 -9.01
CA TYR A 45 -26.13 -14.69 -9.30
C TYR A 45 -27.55 -15.19 -8.95
N ARG A 46 -27.71 -16.50 -8.70
CA ARG A 46 -28.98 -17.10 -8.25
C ARG A 46 -29.30 -16.74 -6.80
N HIS A 47 -28.36 -16.16 -6.06
CA HIS A 47 -28.58 -15.68 -4.71
C HIS A 47 -29.70 -14.61 -4.72
N PRO A 48 -30.77 -14.73 -3.90
CA PRO A 48 -31.90 -13.80 -3.96
C PRO A 48 -31.51 -12.34 -3.70
N ALA A 49 -30.55 -12.12 -2.80
CA ALA A 49 -30.04 -10.78 -2.50
C ALA A 49 -29.28 -10.15 -3.69
N LEU A 50 -28.81 -10.97 -4.63
CA LEU A 50 -28.16 -10.55 -5.88
C LEU A 50 -29.11 -10.56 -7.08
N GLY A 51 -30.43 -10.56 -6.83
CA GLY A 51 -31.47 -10.49 -7.86
C GLY A 51 -31.96 -11.84 -8.38
N GLY A 52 -31.27 -12.94 -8.05
CA GLY A 52 -31.71 -14.31 -8.35
C GLY A 52 -31.56 -14.76 -9.80
N ASP A 53 -31.09 -13.90 -10.70
CA ASP A 53 -30.93 -14.18 -12.13
C ASP A 53 -29.84 -13.30 -12.77
N PHE A 54 -29.45 -13.61 -14.00
CA PHE A 54 -28.36 -12.99 -14.75
C PHE A 54 -28.82 -12.45 -16.11
N GLY A 55 -28.50 -11.18 -16.40
CA GLY A 55 -28.72 -10.59 -17.72
C GLY A 55 -29.14 -9.12 -17.71
N PRO A 56 -29.32 -8.50 -18.89
CA PRO A 56 -29.56 -7.07 -19.02
C PRO A 56 -30.76 -6.58 -18.21
N GLY A 57 -30.56 -5.52 -17.41
CA GLY A 57 -31.60 -4.92 -16.57
C GLY A 57 -31.79 -5.60 -15.21
N LEU A 58 -31.08 -6.69 -14.93
CA LEU A 58 -31.02 -7.33 -13.62
C LEU A 58 -29.87 -6.77 -12.77
N LYS A 59 -29.79 -7.22 -11.51
CA LYS A 59 -28.72 -6.82 -10.57
C LYS A 59 -27.35 -7.22 -11.10
N ILE A 60 -27.16 -8.49 -11.47
CA ILE A 60 -26.01 -8.94 -12.25
C ILE A 60 -26.37 -8.79 -13.73
N ALA A 61 -25.98 -7.65 -14.31
CA ALA A 61 -26.44 -7.18 -15.61
C ALA A 61 -25.66 -7.77 -16.79
N GLY A 62 -24.41 -8.18 -16.56
CA GLY A 62 -23.51 -8.72 -17.58
C GLY A 62 -22.24 -9.30 -16.97
N GLY A 63 -21.35 -9.82 -17.81
CA GLY A 63 -20.13 -10.47 -17.35
C GLY A 63 -19.52 -11.37 -18.39
N TRP A 64 -18.32 -11.87 -18.09
CA TRP A 64 -17.57 -12.77 -18.95
C TRP A 64 -16.65 -13.68 -18.14
N SER A 65 -16.38 -14.88 -18.63
CA SER A 65 -15.54 -15.87 -17.98
C SER A 65 -14.39 -16.29 -18.88
N TRP A 66 -13.19 -16.36 -18.31
CA TRP A 66 -12.00 -16.93 -18.95
C TRP A 66 -11.65 -18.32 -18.47
N LEU A 67 -12.37 -18.82 -17.46
CA LEU A 67 -12.11 -20.10 -16.79
C LEU A 67 -13.40 -20.81 -16.38
N ALA A 68 -13.51 -22.07 -16.79
CA ALA A 68 -14.50 -22.98 -16.26
C ALA A 68 -14.15 -23.39 -14.82
N ALA A 69 -15.13 -23.94 -14.10
CA ALA A 69 -14.98 -24.38 -12.72
C ALA A 69 -13.83 -25.38 -12.50
N ASN A 70 -13.48 -26.18 -13.51
CA ASN A 70 -12.42 -27.20 -13.47
C ASN A 70 -11.03 -26.68 -13.93
N GLY A 71 -10.86 -25.36 -14.12
CA GLY A 71 -9.61 -24.75 -14.58
C GLY A 71 -9.41 -24.77 -16.11
N THR A 72 -10.37 -25.27 -16.88
CA THR A 72 -10.29 -25.22 -18.36
C THR A 72 -10.47 -23.78 -18.83
N ALA A 73 -9.56 -23.30 -19.68
CA ALA A 73 -9.73 -22.01 -20.34
C ALA A 73 -10.98 -22.02 -21.24
N VAL A 74 -11.84 -21.03 -21.04
CA VAL A 74 -13.06 -20.80 -21.83
C VAL A 74 -13.16 -19.31 -22.14
N GLU A 75 -14.04 -18.91 -23.05
CA GLU A 75 -14.39 -17.51 -23.27
C GLU A 75 -15.90 -17.45 -23.54
N ASP A 76 -16.69 -17.27 -22.48
CA ASP A 76 -18.15 -17.28 -22.54
C ASP A 76 -18.78 -16.41 -21.44
N ASP A 77 -20.11 -16.40 -21.37
CA ASP A 77 -20.91 -15.66 -20.38
C ASP A 77 -21.18 -16.48 -19.10
N ASN A 78 -20.56 -17.65 -18.93
CA ASN A 78 -20.76 -18.50 -17.76
C ASN A 78 -19.91 -18.05 -16.57
N ILE A 79 -20.39 -17.00 -15.92
CA ILE A 79 -19.80 -16.42 -14.70
C ILE A 79 -20.23 -17.13 -13.41
N LEU A 80 -21.06 -18.18 -13.51
CA LEU A 80 -21.61 -18.88 -12.36
C LEU A 80 -20.52 -19.58 -11.56
N THR A 81 -20.48 -19.30 -10.25
CA THR A 81 -19.55 -19.96 -9.32
C THR A 81 -20.31 -20.49 -8.10
N THR A 82 -20.48 -21.82 -8.04
CA THR A 82 -21.23 -22.52 -6.98
C THR A 82 -20.34 -23.29 -6.02
N CYS A 83 -19.05 -23.41 -6.32
CA CYS A 83 -18.11 -24.13 -5.48
C CYS A 83 -17.81 -23.31 -4.23
N TYR A 84 -17.94 -23.95 -3.07
CA TYR A 84 -17.80 -23.29 -1.77
C TYR A 84 -16.43 -22.61 -1.61
N GLY A 85 -15.34 -23.24 -2.05
CA GLY A 85 -13.99 -22.69 -1.95
C GLY A 85 -13.70 -21.45 -2.81
N ALA A 86 -14.56 -21.11 -3.77
CA ALA A 86 -14.41 -19.94 -4.64
C ALA A 86 -15.61 -18.98 -4.55
N GLY A 87 -16.23 -18.89 -3.37
CA GLY A 87 -17.35 -17.97 -3.14
C GLY A 87 -16.97 -16.50 -3.00
N HIS A 88 -15.68 -16.16 -3.09
CA HIS A 88 -15.14 -14.84 -2.83
C HIS A 88 -15.83 -13.73 -3.66
N GLY A 89 -16.05 -13.96 -4.95
CA GLY A 89 -16.67 -12.98 -5.84
C GLY A 89 -18.16 -12.77 -5.56
N THR A 90 -18.85 -13.80 -5.05
CA THR A 90 -20.21 -13.67 -4.52
C THR A 90 -20.23 -12.80 -3.26
N HIS A 91 -19.22 -12.91 -2.40
CA HIS A 91 -19.09 -12.07 -1.20
C HIS A 91 -18.81 -10.60 -1.57
N VAL A 92 -17.86 -10.39 -2.49
CA VAL A 92 -17.53 -9.06 -3.04
C VAL A 92 -18.74 -8.38 -3.69
N ALA A 93 -19.51 -9.12 -4.51
CA ALA A 93 -20.74 -8.60 -5.12
C ALA A 93 -21.80 -8.21 -4.08
N GLY A 94 -21.90 -8.96 -2.98
CA GLY A 94 -22.84 -8.67 -1.91
C GLY A 94 -22.52 -7.36 -1.19
N ILE A 95 -21.26 -7.15 -0.79
CA ILE A 95 -20.79 -5.92 -0.15
C ILE A 95 -21.14 -4.71 -1.02
N LEU A 96 -20.92 -4.84 -2.33
CA LEU A 96 -21.15 -3.75 -3.26
C LEU A 96 -22.63 -3.43 -3.41
N GLY A 97 -23.49 -4.42 -3.63
CA GLY A 97 -24.82 -4.14 -4.16
C GLY A 97 -25.92 -5.16 -3.88
N MET A 98 -25.82 -5.98 -2.84
CA MET A 98 -26.95 -6.84 -2.45
C MET A 98 -28.17 -6.02 -2.02
N ASN A 99 -29.35 -6.55 -2.30
CA ASN A 99 -30.61 -6.03 -1.80
C ASN A 99 -30.90 -6.59 -0.41
N ALA A 100 -31.41 -5.75 0.48
CA ALA A 100 -31.93 -6.20 1.77
C ALA A 100 -33.12 -7.15 1.58
N LEU A 101 -33.09 -8.28 2.27
CA LEU A 101 -34.15 -9.29 2.24
C LEU A 101 -34.81 -9.35 3.62
N VAL A 102 -36.13 -9.25 3.67
CA VAL A 102 -36.91 -9.28 4.92
C VAL A 102 -37.81 -10.51 5.05
N ASP A 103 -37.99 -11.26 3.96
CA ASP A 103 -38.88 -12.41 3.89
C ASP A 103 -38.16 -13.62 3.27
N GLY A 104 -38.25 -14.79 3.93
CA GLY A 104 -37.75 -16.08 3.42
C GLY A 104 -36.87 -16.83 4.40
N GLU A 105 -36.72 -18.15 4.19
CA GLU A 105 -35.77 -18.96 4.97
C GLU A 105 -34.34 -18.46 4.71
N ARG A 106 -33.55 -18.31 5.78
CA ARG A 106 -32.13 -17.90 5.73
C ARG A 106 -31.91 -16.54 5.03
N THR A 107 -32.78 -15.57 5.30
CA THR A 107 -32.63 -14.18 4.85
C THR A 107 -32.18 -13.27 5.98
N LEU A 108 -31.42 -12.23 5.64
CA LEU A 108 -30.95 -11.20 6.56
C LEU A 108 -31.29 -9.83 6.00
N ASN A 109 -31.76 -8.93 6.86
CA ASN A 109 -32.08 -7.57 6.49
C ASN A 109 -30.80 -6.71 6.44
N ILE A 110 -29.97 -6.96 5.42
CA ILE A 110 -28.70 -6.27 5.20
C ILE A 110 -28.59 -5.85 3.72
N SER A 111 -28.17 -4.60 3.48
CA SER A 111 -27.97 -4.06 2.14
C SER A 111 -26.48 -3.94 1.81
N GLY A 112 -26.15 -4.01 0.52
CA GLY A 112 -24.84 -3.57 0.01
C GLY A 112 -24.75 -2.04 -0.01
N VAL A 113 -23.56 -1.51 -0.31
CA VAL A 113 -23.28 -0.06 -0.30
C VAL A 113 -24.05 0.71 -1.38
N ALA A 114 -24.11 0.18 -2.61
CA ALA A 114 -24.80 0.76 -3.77
C ALA A 114 -25.81 -0.25 -4.37
N PRO A 115 -26.93 -0.50 -3.69
CA PRO A 115 -27.88 -1.55 -4.07
C PRO A 115 -28.69 -1.20 -5.35
N GLU A 116 -28.59 -0.01 -5.91
CA GLU A 116 -29.20 0.34 -7.21
C GLU A 116 -28.18 0.42 -8.37
N ALA A 117 -26.89 0.14 -8.10
CA ALA A 117 -25.89 -0.02 -9.16
C ALA A 117 -26.08 -1.35 -9.92
N SER A 118 -25.74 -1.36 -11.21
CA SER A 118 -25.68 -2.56 -12.05
C SER A 118 -24.31 -3.21 -11.96
N LEU A 119 -24.26 -4.50 -11.67
CA LEU A 119 -23.01 -5.24 -11.50
C LEU A 119 -22.67 -6.03 -12.77
N TYR A 120 -21.40 -5.98 -13.15
CA TYR A 120 -20.83 -6.79 -14.22
C TYR A 120 -19.71 -7.64 -13.63
N VAL A 121 -19.72 -8.96 -13.82
CA VAL A 121 -18.74 -9.85 -13.17
C VAL A 121 -17.83 -10.50 -14.20
N TYR A 122 -16.52 -10.40 -14.00
CA TYR A 122 -15.49 -10.94 -14.87
C TYR A 122 -14.71 -12.01 -14.12
N LYS A 123 -14.92 -13.27 -14.52
CA LYS A 123 -14.38 -14.45 -13.84
C LYS A 123 -12.98 -14.78 -14.38
N VAL A 124 -11.97 -14.63 -13.52
CA VAL A 124 -10.56 -14.88 -13.84
C VAL A 124 -9.90 -15.96 -12.97
N PHE A 125 -10.66 -16.57 -12.07
CA PHE A 125 -10.22 -17.73 -11.25
C PHE A 125 -11.13 -18.95 -11.45
N ASP A 126 -10.58 -20.13 -11.20
CA ASP A 126 -11.32 -21.38 -11.09
C ASP A 126 -11.78 -21.71 -9.65
N CYS A 127 -12.40 -22.87 -9.45
CA CYS A 127 -12.89 -23.30 -8.13
C CYS A 127 -11.79 -23.66 -7.12
N SER A 128 -10.54 -23.71 -7.56
CA SER A 128 -9.36 -23.94 -6.73
C SER A 128 -8.56 -22.65 -6.52
N LEU A 129 -9.14 -21.49 -6.85
CA LEU A 129 -8.52 -20.17 -6.76
C LEU A 129 -7.24 -20.05 -7.61
N ASN A 130 -7.16 -20.82 -8.70
CA ASN A 130 -6.06 -20.73 -9.66
C ASN A 130 -6.49 -19.97 -10.91
N GLY A 131 -5.48 -19.51 -11.65
CA GLY A 131 -5.65 -19.07 -13.03
C GLY A 131 -5.72 -17.56 -13.24
N GLU A 132 -5.52 -16.76 -12.19
CA GLU A 132 -5.20 -15.35 -12.38
C GLU A 132 -3.85 -15.26 -13.09
N THR A 133 -3.86 -14.68 -14.28
CA THR A 133 -2.69 -14.44 -15.09
C THR A 133 -2.79 -13.02 -15.64
N THR A 134 -1.65 -12.36 -15.82
CA THR A 134 -1.56 -10.98 -16.31
C THR A 134 -2.42 -10.74 -17.56
N ASP A 135 -2.41 -11.65 -18.52
CA ASP A 135 -3.20 -11.59 -19.75
C ASP A 135 -4.71 -11.68 -19.52
N ARG A 136 -5.18 -12.54 -18.60
CA ARG A 136 -6.60 -12.64 -18.25
C ARG A 136 -7.12 -11.42 -17.50
N VAL A 137 -6.31 -10.87 -16.58
CA VAL A 137 -6.65 -9.63 -15.88
C VAL A 137 -6.76 -8.47 -16.87
N ILE A 138 -5.82 -8.37 -17.83
CA ILE A 138 -5.91 -7.39 -18.92
C ILE A 138 -7.17 -7.62 -19.76
N ALA A 139 -7.48 -8.86 -20.15
CA ALA A 139 -8.66 -9.17 -20.94
C ALA A 139 -9.96 -8.79 -20.20
N ALA A 140 -10.04 -9.04 -18.90
CA ALA A 140 -11.16 -8.64 -18.05
C ALA A 140 -11.29 -7.11 -17.95
N MET A 141 -10.18 -6.39 -17.74
CA MET A 141 -10.14 -4.92 -17.75
C MET A 141 -10.66 -4.33 -19.08
N LEU A 142 -10.17 -4.84 -20.20
CA LEU A 142 -10.59 -4.38 -21.54
C LEU A 142 -12.05 -4.73 -21.82
N ARG A 143 -12.51 -5.91 -21.38
CA ARG A 143 -13.91 -6.29 -21.52
C ARG A 143 -14.82 -5.40 -20.69
N ALA A 144 -14.43 -5.09 -19.46
CA ALA A 144 -15.16 -4.17 -18.60
C ALA A 144 -15.33 -2.78 -19.24
N ALA A 145 -14.26 -2.27 -19.85
CA ALA A 145 -14.32 -1.04 -20.62
C ALA A 145 -15.27 -1.14 -21.82
N ALA A 146 -15.26 -2.25 -22.55
CA ALA A 146 -16.16 -2.49 -23.68
C ALA A 146 -17.64 -2.59 -23.27
N ASP A 147 -17.93 -3.15 -22.10
CA ASP A 147 -19.28 -3.20 -21.51
C ASP A 147 -19.71 -1.83 -20.92
N GLY A 148 -18.78 -0.86 -20.91
CA GLY A 148 -19.01 0.54 -20.54
C GLY A 148 -19.27 0.72 -19.06
N VAL A 149 -18.50 0.04 -18.20
CA VAL A 149 -18.56 0.24 -16.74
C VAL A 149 -17.94 1.57 -16.34
N ASP A 150 -18.44 2.19 -15.28
CA ASP A 150 -17.88 3.44 -14.71
C ASP A 150 -16.72 3.16 -13.74
N VAL A 151 -16.75 1.98 -13.11
CA VAL A 151 -15.80 1.56 -12.07
C VAL A 151 -15.44 0.10 -12.28
N ILE A 152 -14.18 -0.25 -12.07
CA ILE A 152 -13.66 -1.62 -12.00
C ILE A 152 -13.15 -1.84 -10.57
N SER A 153 -13.76 -2.78 -9.85
CA SER A 153 -13.39 -3.26 -8.53
C SER A 153 -12.56 -4.54 -8.65
N MET A 154 -11.35 -4.53 -8.11
CA MET A 154 -10.41 -5.66 -8.16
C MET A 154 -9.94 -6.05 -6.77
N SER A 155 -10.51 -7.12 -6.25
CA SER A 155 -10.13 -7.70 -4.96
C SER A 155 -9.01 -8.74 -5.11
N LEU A 156 -8.02 -8.41 -5.94
CA LEU A 156 -6.87 -9.23 -6.29
C LEU A 156 -5.65 -8.35 -6.55
N SER A 157 -4.47 -8.95 -6.45
CA SER A 157 -3.20 -8.39 -6.92
C SER A 157 -2.55 -9.39 -7.86
N ILE A 158 -1.77 -8.91 -8.82
CA ILE A 158 -0.89 -9.78 -9.60
C ILE A 158 0.48 -9.92 -8.89
N PRO A 159 1.11 -11.11 -8.91
CA PRO A 159 2.41 -11.34 -8.30
C PRO A 159 3.44 -10.32 -8.78
N ASP A 160 4.17 -9.73 -7.83
CA ASP A 160 5.13 -8.63 -8.04
C ASP A 160 6.01 -8.86 -9.29
N SER A 161 5.71 -8.15 -10.37
CA SER A 161 6.78 -7.74 -11.27
C SER A 161 7.49 -6.60 -10.55
N TRP A 162 8.79 -6.77 -10.28
CA TRP A 162 9.59 -5.76 -9.58
C TRP A 162 9.22 -4.36 -10.08
N GLN A 163 9.00 -3.42 -9.16
CA GLN A 163 8.47 -2.05 -9.33
C GLN A 163 9.20 -1.16 -10.37
N ASN A 164 10.13 -1.73 -11.13
CA ASN A 164 10.90 -1.16 -12.22
C ASN A 164 10.49 -1.68 -13.63
N GLY A 165 9.43 -2.48 -13.75
CA GLY A 165 8.96 -3.02 -15.02
C GLY A 165 7.73 -2.28 -15.55
N ALA A 166 7.68 -1.99 -16.85
CA ALA A 166 6.45 -1.59 -17.54
C ALA A 166 5.49 -2.79 -17.58
N ASP A 167 4.87 -3.11 -16.44
CA ASP A 167 3.88 -4.18 -16.37
C ASP A 167 2.70 -3.81 -17.27
N PRO A 168 2.32 -4.64 -18.23
CA PRO A 168 1.24 -4.30 -19.15
C PRO A 168 -0.10 -4.06 -18.42
N VAL A 169 -0.34 -4.67 -17.25
CA VAL A 169 -1.53 -4.41 -16.42
C VAL A 169 -1.52 -2.97 -15.92
N THR A 170 -0.38 -2.48 -15.43
CA THR A 170 -0.26 -1.08 -14.96
C THR A 170 -0.54 -0.09 -16.09
N THR A 171 -0.04 -0.37 -17.30
CA THR A 171 -0.28 0.48 -18.48
C THR A 171 -1.76 0.48 -18.88
N VAL A 172 -2.42 -0.68 -18.89
CA VAL A 172 -3.85 -0.78 -19.22
C VAL A 172 -4.68 -0.07 -18.15
N ALA A 173 -4.41 -0.31 -16.88
CA ALA A 173 -5.15 0.28 -15.78
C ALA A 173 -5.04 1.81 -15.78
N ALA A 174 -3.84 2.37 -16.01
CA ALA A 174 -3.65 3.81 -16.15
C ALA A 174 -4.47 4.41 -17.30
N ARG A 175 -4.48 3.77 -18.47
CA ARG A 175 -5.28 4.22 -19.63
C ARG A 175 -6.78 4.16 -19.39
N LEU A 176 -7.27 3.18 -18.63
CA LEU A 176 -8.68 3.11 -18.28
C LEU A 176 -9.10 4.29 -17.41
N VAL A 177 -8.25 4.70 -16.46
CA VAL A 177 -8.47 5.90 -15.66
C VAL A 177 -8.48 7.17 -16.51
N GLU A 178 -7.58 7.27 -17.51
CA GLU A 178 -7.56 8.38 -18.48
C GLU A 178 -8.85 8.46 -19.31
N GLU A 179 -9.47 7.31 -19.63
CA GLU A 179 -10.78 7.23 -20.30
C GLU A 179 -11.98 7.42 -19.35
N GLY A 180 -11.72 7.74 -18.08
CA GLY A 180 -12.76 8.06 -17.08
C GLY A 180 -13.33 6.87 -16.33
N ILE A 181 -12.74 5.66 -16.48
CA ILE A 181 -13.13 4.46 -15.75
C ILE A 181 -12.27 4.34 -14.49
N ALA A 182 -12.87 4.44 -13.32
CA ALA A 182 -12.13 4.28 -12.07
C ALA A 182 -11.67 2.82 -11.90
N VAL A 183 -10.44 2.62 -11.46
CA VAL A 183 -9.93 1.29 -11.10
C VAL A 183 -9.59 1.30 -9.60
N ILE A 184 -10.28 0.47 -8.84
CA ILE A 184 -10.20 0.40 -7.37
C ILE A 184 -9.70 -1.00 -6.99
N VAL A 185 -8.58 -1.06 -6.26
CA VAL A 185 -7.82 -2.28 -6.04
C VAL A 185 -7.51 -2.48 -4.56
N ALA A 186 -7.53 -3.73 -4.09
CA ALA A 186 -7.09 -4.08 -2.75
C ALA A 186 -5.61 -3.73 -2.56
N GLN A 187 -5.25 -3.08 -1.44
CA GLN A 187 -3.85 -2.75 -1.14
C GLN A 187 -2.99 -4.01 -0.89
N GLY A 188 -3.59 -5.06 -0.33
CA GLY A 188 -2.92 -6.31 0.04
C GLY A 188 -3.08 -6.65 1.52
N ASN A 189 -2.85 -7.92 1.85
CA ASN A 189 -3.02 -8.49 3.20
C ASN A 189 -1.69 -8.97 3.80
N SER A 190 -0.58 -8.30 3.50
CA SER A 190 0.78 -8.65 3.96
C SER A 190 1.20 -7.90 5.22
N GLY A 191 0.24 -7.28 5.91
CA GLY A 191 0.33 -6.71 7.26
C GLY A 191 0.79 -7.72 8.31
N SER A 192 1.37 -7.28 9.43
CA SER A 192 1.76 -8.13 10.56
C SER A 192 0.74 -8.06 11.69
N ASP A 193 0.51 -9.17 12.38
CA ASP A 193 -0.15 -9.18 13.69
C ASP A 193 0.79 -8.76 14.83
N SER A 194 2.08 -8.56 14.54
CA SER A 194 3.07 -8.03 15.45
C SER A 194 3.27 -6.53 15.26
N LYS A 195 3.11 -5.77 16.33
CA LYS A 195 3.46 -4.34 16.36
C LYS A 195 4.96 -4.07 16.16
N TYR A 196 5.82 -5.09 16.16
CA TYR A 196 7.28 -4.96 16.05
C TYR A 196 7.83 -5.30 14.66
N ASP A 197 6.97 -5.57 13.69
CA ASP A 197 7.36 -5.94 12.33
C ASP A 197 7.12 -4.74 11.37
N PRO A 198 8.18 -4.01 10.97
CA PRO A 198 8.07 -2.92 10.02
C PRO A 198 7.91 -3.40 8.58
N GLN A 199 6.88 -2.87 7.93
CA GLN A 199 6.36 -3.38 6.68
C GLN A 199 6.09 -2.28 5.65
N LEU A 200 6.76 -1.14 5.76
CA LEU A 200 6.70 -0.12 4.71
C LEU A 200 7.00 -0.73 3.33
N TYR A 201 6.40 -0.12 2.30
CA TYR A 201 6.65 -0.46 0.90
C TYR A 201 6.16 -1.87 0.48
N ARG A 202 5.04 -2.32 1.04
CA ARG A 202 4.35 -3.59 0.73
C ARG A 202 3.14 -3.39 -0.19
N THR A 203 3.22 -2.43 -1.11
CA THR A 203 2.23 -2.24 -2.17
C THR A 203 2.26 -3.39 -3.15
N SER A 204 1.09 -3.80 -3.65
CA SER A 204 0.95 -4.84 -4.67
C SER A 204 0.60 -4.26 -6.04
N THR A 205 0.77 -5.01 -7.12
CA THR A 205 0.46 -4.56 -8.49
C THR A 205 -0.99 -4.87 -8.88
N PRO A 206 -1.75 -3.94 -9.52
CA PRO A 206 -1.42 -2.56 -9.92
C PRO A 206 -1.78 -1.48 -8.88
N ALA A 207 -1.94 -1.85 -7.60
CA ALA A 207 -2.35 -0.93 -6.54
C ALA A 207 -1.28 0.14 -6.22
N GLU A 208 -0.02 -0.05 -6.60
CA GLU A 208 1.10 0.88 -6.43
C GLU A 208 1.04 2.11 -7.34
N LEU A 209 0.31 2.05 -8.46
CA LEU A 209 0.17 3.18 -9.39
C LEU A 209 -0.56 4.38 -8.77
N THR A 210 -0.04 5.58 -8.98
CA THR A 210 -0.61 6.84 -8.47
C THR A 210 -2.05 7.09 -8.95
N THR A 211 -2.38 6.72 -10.20
CA THR A 211 -3.70 6.91 -10.81
C THR A 211 -4.75 5.88 -10.37
N ILE A 212 -4.32 4.74 -9.83
CA ILE A 212 -5.18 3.67 -9.32
C ILE A 212 -5.55 3.97 -7.89
N ILE A 213 -6.80 3.69 -7.49
CA ILE A 213 -7.28 3.89 -6.13
C ILE A 213 -7.04 2.59 -5.35
N SER A 214 -6.14 2.59 -4.37
CA SER A 214 -5.90 1.43 -3.52
C SER A 214 -6.52 1.57 -2.13
N VAL A 215 -7.03 0.45 -1.60
CA VAL A 215 -7.91 0.45 -0.43
C VAL A 215 -7.31 -0.33 0.74
N GLY A 216 -7.16 0.34 1.88
CA GLY A 216 -6.83 -0.27 3.18
C GLY A 216 -8.07 -0.82 3.90
N SER A 217 -7.86 -1.73 4.84
CA SER A 217 -8.94 -2.39 5.58
C SER A 217 -9.13 -1.82 7.00
N VAL A 218 -10.38 -1.56 7.36
CA VAL A 218 -10.81 -1.14 8.70
C VAL A 218 -11.65 -2.24 9.33
N VAL A 219 -11.42 -2.51 10.62
CA VAL A 219 -12.20 -3.46 11.40
C VAL A 219 -13.62 -2.94 11.54
N ASN A 220 -14.62 -3.76 11.21
CA ASN A 220 -16.01 -3.46 11.47
C ASN A 220 -16.21 -3.08 12.96
N ARG A 221 -16.97 -2.03 13.25
CA ARG A 221 -17.17 -1.56 14.62
C ARG A 221 -17.84 -2.63 15.48
N ASP A 222 -18.84 -3.30 14.94
CA ASP A 222 -19.63 -4.30 15.64
C ASP A 222 -19.46 -5.68 14.98
N PHE A 223 -19.22 -6.73 15.76
CA PHE A 223 -19.08 -8.08 15.21
C PHE A 223 -20.45 -8.59 14.73
N PRO A 224 -20.59 -9.09 13.48
CA PRO A 224 -21.89 -9.54 12.99
C PRO A 224 -22.35 -10.84 13.66
N LEU A 225 -23.65 -10.95 13.94
CA LEU A 225 -24.35 -12.18 14.35
C LEU A 225 -23.69 -12.96 15.51
N VAL A 226 -23.89 -12.48 16.73
CA VAL A 226 -23.52 -13.20 17.95
C VAL A 226 -24.77 -13.70 18.65
N TYR A 227 -24.88 -15.02 18.76
CA TYR A 227 -25.95 -15.70 19.47
C TYR A 227 -25.48 -16.06 20.88
N THR A 228 -26.40 -16.58 21.69
CA THR A 228 -26.14 -16.91 23.08
C THR A 228 -26.49 -18.37 23.36
N ALA A 229 -25.55 -19.08 24.00
CA ALA A 229 -25.82 -20.33 24.68
C ALA A 229 -25.87 -20.07 26.19
N THR A 230 -26.54 -20.95 26.94
CA THR A 230 -26.50 -20.94 28.40
C THR A 230 -25.89 -22.25 28.87
N ASP A 231 -25.03 -22.23 29.87
CA ASP A 231 -24.51 -23.48 30.45
C ASP A 231 -25.32 -23.97 31.66
N SER A 232 -25.04 -25.19 32.11
CA SER A 232 -25.70 -25.80 33.27
C SER A 232 -25.46 -25.06 34.59
N GLU A 233 -24.47 -24.18 34.66
CA GLU A 233 -24.20 -23.32 35.82
C GLU A 233 -24.91 -21.95 35.72
N GLY A 234 -25.63 -21.71 34.62
CA GLY A 234 -26.39 -20.50 34.35
C GLY A 234 -25.55 -19.36 33.75
N ALA A 235 -24.32 -19.63 33.29
CA ALA A 235 -23.51 -18.66 32.58
C ALA A 235 -23.98 -18.52 31.12
N THR A 236 -23.99 -17.27 30.65
CA THR A 236 -24.25 -16.89 29.26
C THR A 236 -22.95 -17.01 28.48
N ILE A 237 -22.94 -17.81 27.42
CA ILE A 237 -21.79 -18.04 26.54
C ILE A 237 -22.13 -17.50 25.13
N PRO A 238 -21.65 -16.29 24.78
CA PRO A 238 -21.77 -15.76 23.44
C PRO A 238 -21.02 -16.62 22.43
N TYR A 239 -21.62 -16.84 21.25
CA TYR A 239 -20.95 -17.55 20.16
C TYR A 239 -21.26 -16.92 18.80
N ALA A 240 -20.23 -16.80 17.98
CA ALA A 240 -20.35 -16.36 16.60
C ALA A 240 -20.87 -17.51 15.73
N SER A 241 -21.95 -17.26 15.01
CA SER A 241 -22.50 -18.19 14.02
C SER A 241 -23.29 -17.39 12.97
N LEU A 242 -23.51 -17.98 11.80
CA LEU A 242 -24.41 -17.39 10.80
C LEU A 242 -25.88 -17.65 11.14
N TRP A 243 -26.15 -18.82 11.69
CA TRP A 243 -27.49 -19.28 12.07
C TRP A 243 -27.49 -19.75 13.51
N PRO A 244 -28.59 -19.57 14.25
CA PRO A 244 -28.68 -20.07 15.60
C PRO A 244 -28.53 -21.60 15.59
N ILE A 245 -27.83 -22.11 16.59
CA ILE A 245 -27.80 -23.54 16.88
C ILE A 245 -29.03 -23.87 17.73
N GLU A 246 -29.68 -25.00 17.50
CA GLU A 246 -30.91 -25.40 18.21
C GLU A 246 -30.71 -26.74 18.92
N PHE A 247 -30.36 -26.69 20.21
CA PHE A 247 -30.28 -27.85 21.10
C PHE A 247 -30.81 -27.47 22.49
N PRO A 248 -32.14 -27.32 22.64
CA PRO A 248 -32.75 -26.85 23.88
C PRO A 248 -32.63 -27.86 25.03
N ASP A 249 -32.44 -29.15 24.72
CA ASP A 249 -32.22 -30.20 25.72
C ASP A 249 -30.78 -30.25 26.24
N GLY A 250 -29.88 -29.44 25.66
CA GLY A 250 -28.47 -29.34 26.05
C GLY A 250 -27.57 -30.37 25.37
N LEU A 251 -26.36 -29.93 25.01
CA LEU A 251 -25.28 -30.77 24.49
C LEU A 251 -24.26 -31.11 25.57
N GLU A 252 -23.72 -32.32 25.49
CA GLU A 252 -22.55 -32.71 26.28
C GLU A 252 -21.30 -31.98 25.75
N VAL A 253 -20.42 -31.56 26.66
CA VAL A 253 -19.19 -30.85 26.30
C VAL A 253 -17.98 -31.72 26.58
N TYR A 254 -17.13 -31.85 25.57
CA TYR A 254 -15.89 -32.63 25.64
C TYR A 254 -14.70 -31.74 25.30
N LEU A 255 -13.65 -31.80 26.14
CA LEU A 255 -12.35 -31.24 25.79
C LEU A 255 -11.61 -32.25 24.93
N ILE A 256 -11.23 -31.83 23.73
CA ILE A 256 -10.45 -32.62 22.79
C ILE A 256 -9.02 -32.09 22.74
N ASP A 257 -8.05 -33.00 22.69
CA ASP A 257 -6.61 -32.69 22.61
C ASP A 257 -6.11 -32.52 21.18
N SER A 258 -6.96 -32.81 20.20
CA SER A 258 -6.61 -32.87 18.78
C SER A 258 -7.80 -32.50 17.88
N PHE A 259 -7.48 -31.91 16.73
CA PHE A 259 -8.45 -31.42 15.76
C PHE A 259 -9.02 -32.56 14.90
N PHE A 260 -10.34 -32.64 14.77
CA PHE A 260 -11.02 -33.58 13.86
C PHE A 260 -11.50 -32.81 12.63
N GLY A 261 -10.94 -33.13 11.45
CA GLY A 261 -11.21 -32.44 10.19
C GLY A 261 -11.86 -33.32 9.13
N ASP A 262 -12.81 -34.18 9.51
CA ASP A 262 -13.49 -35.09 8.57
C ASP A 262 -14.77 -34.50 7.94
N GLY A 263 -15.11 -33.25 8.30
CA GLY A 263 -16.28 -32.54 7.78
C GLY A 263 -17.60 -32.85 8.49
N THR A 264 -17.59 -33.63 9.58
CA THR A 264 -18.79 -33.93 10.38
C THR A 264 -19.00 -33.00 11.58
N VAL A 265 -18.07 -32.07 11.81
CA VAL A 265 -18.04 -31.17 12.98
C VAL A 265 -18.49 -29.77 12.59
N GLN A 266 -19.42 -29.20 13.36
CA GLN A 266 -19.77 -27.77 13.29
C GLN A 266 -18.90 -26.99 14.28
N TYR A 267 -18.30 -25.90 13.82
CA TYR A 267 -17.48 -25.02 14.65
C TYR A 267 -18.25 -23.75 15.00
N ILE A 268 -18.10 -23.32 16.24
CA ILE A 268 -18.46 -21.97 16.71
C ILE A 268 -17.22 -21.29 17.25
N SER A 269 -17.18 -19.96 17.18
CA SER A 269 -16.13 -19.17 17.82
C SER A 269 -16.69 -18.48 19.05
N VAL A 270 -15.91 -18.54 20.13
CA VAL A 270 -16.22 -17.98 21.45
C VAL A 270 -15.04 -17.09 21.83
N ASP A 271 -15.28 -15.99 22.55
CA ASP A 271 -14.19 -15.12 23.00
C ASP A 271 -13.26 -15.83 24.00
N ALA A 272 -12.04 -15.34 24.16
CA ALA A 272 -11.07 -15.92 25.09
C ALA A 272 -11.54 -15.89 26.56
N ASN A 273 -12.23 -14.82 26.98
CA ASN A 273 -12.77 -14.72 28.33
C ASN A 273 -13.92 -15.71 28.54
N ASP A 274 -14.85 -15.77 27.59
CA ASP A 274 -15.98 -16.70 27.64
C ASP A 274 -15.52 -18.16 27.58
N SER A 275 -14.46 -18.45 26.81
CA SER A 275 -13.79 -19.77 26.79
C SER A 275 -13.18 -20.13 28.15
N THR A 276 -12.67 -19.13 28.88
CA THR A 276 -12.14 -19.34 30.24
C THR A 276 -13.26 -19.67 31.22
N THR A 277 -14.36 -18.91 31.18
CA THR A 277 -15.56 -19.17 31.99
C THR A 277 -16.14 -20.56 31.71
N LEU A 278 -16.26 -20.93 30.44
CA LEU A 278 -16.72 -22.27 30.03
C LEU A 278 -15.83 -23.37 30.60
N LEU A 279 -14.50 -23.19 30.57
CA LEU A 279 -13.56 -24.18 31.10
C LEU A 279 -13.62 -24.29 32.63
N GLU A 280 -13.76 -23.16 33.34
CA GLU A 280 -13.93 -23.14 34.80
C GLU A 280 -15.21 -23.85 35.23
N ASN A 281 -16.33 -23.57 34.56
CA ASN A 281 -17.62 -24.21 34.86
C ASN A 281 -17.60 -25.70 34.52
N LEU A 282 -17.04 -26.08 33.36
CA LEU A 282 -16.86 -27.49 33.00
C LEU A 282 -16.03 -28.25 34.04
N ASN A 283 -14.95 -27.66 34.56
CA ASN A 283 -14.13 -28.28 35.60
C ASN A 283 -14.85 -28.38 36.96
N ALA A 284 -15.75 -27.45 37.25
CA ALA A 284 -16.54 -27.46 38.49
C ALA A 284 -17.66 -28.51 38.46
N THR A 285 -18.39 -28.61 37.35
CA THR A 285 -19.55 -29.51 37.19
C THR A 285 -19.15 -30.94 36.77
N GLY A 286 -18.10 -31.08 35.96
CA GLY A 286 -17.64 -32.37 35.44
C GLY A 286 -18.55 -32.94 34.35
N SER A 287 -18.82 -34.25 34.38
CA SER A 287 -19.54 -34.97 33.30
C SER A 287 -21.00 -34.54 33.09
N ASP A 288 -21.58 -33.88 34.09
CA ASP A 288 -22.96 -33.39 34.05
C ASP A 288 -23.08 -32.02 33.39
N TYR A 289 -21.95 -31.38 33.03
CA TYR A 289 -21.95 -30.10 32.33
C TYR A 289 -22.67 -30.19 30.98
N ARG A 290 -23.47 -29.16 30.68
CA ARG A 290 -24.25 -29.06 29.45
C ARG A 290 -24.21 -27.64 28.90
N LEU A 291 -24.24 -27.50 27.58
CA LEU A 291 -24.52 -26.24 26.89
C LEU A 291 -25.89 -26.29 26.20
N PHE A 292 -26.75 -25.34 26.54
CA PHE A 292 -28.10 -25.18 26.02
C PHE A 292 -28.12 -24.10 24.95
N PHE A 293 -28.73 -24.43 23.81
CA PHE A 293 -28.90 -23.52 22.68
C PHE A 293 -30.40 -23.37 22.42
N ASP A 294 -31.05 -22.56 23.25
CA ASP A 294 -32.50 -22.34 23.29
C ASP A 294 -32.92 -20.92 22.90
N ASP A 295 -31.96 -20.01 22.68
CA ASP A 295 -32.19 -18.67 22.17
C ASP A 295 -31.72 -18.52 20.71
N SER A 296 -32.58 -17.90 19.91
CA SER A 296 -32.34 -17.59 18.50
C SER A 296 -32.19 -16.09 18.23
N SER A 297 -32.25 -15.26 19.28
CA SER A 297 -31.91 -13.85 19.22
C SER A 297 -30.41 -13.70 18.96
N TYR A 298 -30.05 -12.66 18.22
CA TYR A 298 -28.65 -12.30 18.00
C TYR A 298 -28.41 -10.85 18.37
N SER A 299 -27.18 -10.57 18.76
CA SER A 299 -26.65 -9.24 18.98
C SER A 299 -25.52 -8.94 17.99
N SER A 300 -25.04 -7.69 17.99
CA SER A 300 -23.83 -7.29 17.28
C SER A 300 -22.94 -6.50 18.25
N PRO A 301 -22.15 -7.20 19.08
CA PRO A 301 -21.36 -6.56 20.13
C PRO A 301 -20.21 -5.74 19.53
N PRO A 302 -19.79 -4.64 20.17
CA PRO A 302 -18.65 -3.85 19.72
C PRO A 302 -17.37 -4.69 19.76
N GLN A 303 -16.53 -4.55 18.74
CA GLN A 303 -15.22 -5.20 18.68
C GLN A 303 -14.18 -4.38 19.45
N LEU A 304 -13.26 -5.06 20.14
CA LEU A 304 -12.18 -4.43 20.92
C LEU A 304 -11.36 -3.40 20.11
N VAL A 305 -11.18 -3.69 18.83
CA VAL A 305 -10.43 -2.86 17.87
C VAL A 305 -11.31 -2.34 16.73
N GLY A 306 -12.64 -2.33 16.95
CA GLY A 306 -13.61 -1.85 15.97
C GLY A 306 -13.37 -0.40 15.57
N GLY A 307 -13.45 -0.09 14.27
CA GLY A 307 -13.16 1.23 13.73
C GLY A 307 -11.68 1.59 13.63
N LYS A 308 -10.76 0.67 13.93
CA LYS A 308 -9.30 0.83 13.76
C LYS A 308 -8.81 0.12 12.50
N MET A 309 -7.61 0.47 12.04
CA MET A 309 -6.97 -0.22 10.91
C MET A 309 -6.76 -1.71 11.22
N ASP A 310 -7.10 -2.58 10.27
CA ASP A 310 -6.78 -4.00 10.36
C ASP A 310 -5.27 -4.22 10.32
N TYR A 311 -4.77 -5.07 11.21
CA TYR A 311 -3.34 -5.37 11.34
C TYR A 311 -2.74 -6.01 10.06
N TYR A 312 -3.53 -6.79 9.32
CA TYR A 312 -3.10 -7.44 8.08
C TYR A 312 -3.10 -6.50 6.87
N SER A 313 -3.64 -5.28 6.97
CA SER A 313 -3.67 -4.34 5.83
C SER A 313 -2.24 -3.94 5.45
N SER A 314 -1.84 -4.19 4.21
CA SER A 314 -0.51 -3.85 3.69
C SER A 314 -0.21 -2.36 3.77
N PHE A 315 1.05 -2.01 3.97
CA PHE A 315 1.52 -0.63 4.10
C PHE A 315 2.10 -0.15 2.77
N GLY A 316 1.87 1.11 2.43
CA GLY A 316 2.70 1.83 1.47
C GLY A 316 3.85 2.56 2.18
N PRO A 317 4.22 3.76 1.72
CA PRO A 317 3.79 4.38 0.47
C PRO A 317 4.36 3.60 -0.74
N ASN A 318 4.20 4.12 -1.96
CA ASN A 318 4.98 3.62 -3.09
C ASN A 318 6.48 3.77 -2.79
N TYR A 319 7.26 2.70 -2.97
CA TYR A 319 8.69 2.67 -2.65
C TYR A 319 9.53 3.69 -3.42
N LEU A 320 9.15 3.96 -4.68
CA LEU A 320 9.95 4.77 -5.59
C LEU A 320 9.57 6.24 -5.55
N THR A 321 8.28 6.54 -5.39
CA THR A 321 7.76 7.92 -5.49
C THR A 321 7.32 8.50 -4.16
N TYR A 322 7.24 7.69 -3.09
CA TYR A 322 6.60 8.05 -1.82
C TYR A 322 5.11 8.43 -1.94
N ASP A 323 4.49 8.17 -3.11
CA ASP A 323 3.06 8.40 -3.30
C ASP A 323 2.26 7.66 -2.23
N LEU A 324 1.27 8.36 -1.67
CA LEU A 324 0.43 7.84 -0.60
C LEU A 324 -0.26 6.53 -1.05
N LYS A 325 0.02 5.44 -0.32
CA LYS A 325 -0.62 4.14 -0.46
C LYS A 325 -0.84 3.50 0.92
N PRO A 326 -2.00 2.87 1.19
CA PRO A 326 -3.22 2.98 0.39
C PRO A 326 -3.69 4.43 0.32
N GLN A 327 -4.52 4.79 -0.67
CA GLN A 327 -5.03 6.17 -0.76
C GLN A 327 -6.11 6.45 0.27
N ILE A 328 -6.86 5.44 0.68
CA ILE A 328 -8.03 5.54 1.55
C ILE A 328 -8.35 4.16 2.14
N SER A 329 -9.08 4.11 3.24
CA SER A 329 -9.51 2.87 3.87
C SER A 329 -11.03 2.75 3.97
N ALA A 330 -11.52 1.52 3.97
CA ALA A 330 -12.94 1.20 4.09
C ALA A 330 -13.15 -0.05 4.97
N PRO A 331 -14.36 -0.31 5.49
CA PRO A 331 -14.66 -1.52 6.25
C PRO A 331 -14.31 -2.79 5.46
N GLY A 332 -13.39 -3.59 6.01
CA GLY A 332 -12.91 -4.84 5.40
C GLY A 332 -12.64 -5.97 6.39
N GLY A 333 -12.61 -5.71 7.70
CA GLY A 333 -12.50 -6.73 8.74
C GLY A 333 -13.84 -7.19 9.28
N LYS A 334 -14.09 -8.51 9.30
CA LYS A 334 -15.32 -9.16 9.81
C LYS A 334 -16.59 -8.66 9.12
N ILE A 335 -16.59 -8.75 7.79
CA ILE A 335 -17.67 -8.29 6.92
C ILE A 335 -18.61 -9.45 6.60
N LEU A 336 -19.85 -9.32 7.02
CA LEU A 336 -20.95 -10.20 6.64
C LEU A 336 -21.42 -9.87 5.22
N SER A 337 -21.40 -10.85 4.33
CA SER A 337 -21.92 -10.70 2.97
C SER A 337 -22.33 -12.03 2.34
N THR A 338 -22.86 -11.98 1.12
CA THR A 338 -23.40 -13.15 0.41
C THR A 338 -22.35 -14.22 0.13
N TRP A 339 -22.78 -15.47 0.01
CA TRP A 339 -21.94 -16.62 -0.32
C TRP A 339 -22.69 -17.56 -1.28
N PRO A 340 -22.01 -18.39 -2.10
CA PRO A 340 -22.69 -19.33 -2.99
C PRO A 340 -23.68 -20.24 -2.26
N LEU A 341 -24.75 -20.60 -2.96
CA LEU A 341 -25.84 -21.40 -2.40
C LEU A 341 -25.37 -22.83 -2.05
N GLY A 342 -25.70 -23.32 -0.85
CA GLY A 342 -25.38 -24.68 -0.39
C GLY A 342 -25.89 -24.99 1.02
N GLU A 343 -25.62 -26.18 1.56
CA GLU A 343 -26.10 -26.61 2.90
C GLU A 343 -25.71 -25.62 4.02
N GLN A 344 -24.58 -24.94 3.87
CA GLN A 344 -24.07 -23.92 4.79
C GLN A 344 -24.05 -22.50 4.16
N GLY A 345 -24.41 -22.35 2.88
CA GLY A 345 -24.02 -21.20 2.05
C GLY A 345 -25.17 -20.26 1.65
N TYR A 346 -25.23 -19.09 2.29
CA TYR A 346 -26.08 -17.94 1.91
C TYR A 346 -25.33 -16.65 2.22
N TYR A 347 -24.75 -16.60 3.43
CA TYR A 347 -23.87 -15.53 3.87
C TYR A 347 -22.60 -16.13 4.46
N THR A 348 -21.56 -15.32 4.61
CA THR A 348 -20.38 -15.64 5.41
C THR A 348 -19.72 -14.36 5.92
N ILE A 349 -18.85 -14.47 6.91
CA ILE A 349 -18.08 -13.37 7.48
C ILE A 349 -16.62 -13.54 7.05
N LEU A 350 -16.10 -12.60 6.26
CA LEU A 350 -14.70 -12.60 5.82
C LEU A 350 -13.97 -11.33 6.28
N SER A 351 -12.64 -11.40 6.25
CA SER A 351 -11.74 -10.28 6.51
C SER A 351 -10.76 -10.13 5.35
N GLY A 352 -10.48 -8.90 4.94
CA GLY A 352 -9.46 -8.61 3.93
C GLY A 352 -9.61 -7.22 3.30
N THR A 353 -8.52 -6.68 2.76
CA THR A 353 -8.59 -5.53 1.83
C THR A 353 -9.46 -5.84 0.60
N SER A 354 -9.62 -7.14 0.27
CA SER A 354 -10.59 -7.66 -0.70
C SER A 354 -12.05 -7.35 -0.37
N MET A 355 -12.42 -7.16 0.90
CA MET A 355 -13.76 -6.76 1.33
C MET A 355 -13.90 -5.23 1.39
N ALA A 356 -12.83 -4.52 1.75
CA ALA A 356 -12.79 -3.06 1.73
C ALA A 356 -12.92 -2.48 0.30
N THR A 357 -12.36 -3.16 -0.69
CA THR A 357 -12.37 -2.75 -2.10
C THR A 357 -13.78 -2.60 -2.71
N PRO A 358 -14.68 -3.60 -2.65
CA PRO A 358 -16.06 -3.43 -3.11
C PRO A 358 -16.85 -2.44 -2.26
N PHE A 359 -16.53 -2.31 -0.97
CA PHE A 359 -17.16 -1.29 -0.12
C PHE A 359 -16.84 0.12 -0.64
N LEU A 360 -15.56 0.42 -0.89
CA LEU A 360 -15.15 1.70 -1.46
C LEU A 360 -15.69 1.89 -2.89
N SER A 361 -15.72 0.83 -3.70
CA SER A 361 -16.30 0.88 -5.05
C SER A 361 -17.78 1.23 -5.02
N GLY A 362 -18.52 0.73 -4.03
CA GLY A 362 -19.88 1.17 -3.74
C GLY A 362 -19.94 2.65 -3.35
N CYS A 363 -19.07 3.12 -2.46
CA CYS A 363 -19.00 4.53 -2.07
C CYS A 363 -18.72 5.43 -3.29
N TYR A 364 -17.78 5.05 -4.15
CA TYR A 364 -17.50 5.72 -5.41
C TYR A 364 -18.76 5.77 -6.29
N ALA A 365 -19.49 4.65 -6.43
CA ALA A 365 -20.73 4.60 -7.20
C ALA A 365 -21.82 5.53 -6.63
N LEU A 366 -21.90 5.69 -5.31
CA LEU A 366 -22.80 6.68 -4.69
C LEU A 366 -22.42 8.10 -5.13
N VAL A 367 -21.14 8.48 -5.05
CA VAL A 367 -20.67 9.80 -5.49
C VAL A 367 -20.90 10.01 -6.99
N LYS A 368 -20.52 9.05 -7.84
CA LYS A 368 -20.69 9.12 -9.30
C LYS A 368 -22.17 9.24 -9.71
N SER A 369 -23.08 8.60 -8.97
CA SER A 369 -24.53 8.73 -9.22
C SER A 369 -25.06 10.15 -9.00
N GLN A 370 -24.43 10.92 -8.10
CA GLN A 370 -24.83 12.29 -7.81
C GLN A 370 -24.05 13.32 -8.64
N PHE A 371 -22.80 13.00 -8.99
CA PHE A 371 -21.92 13.87 -9.76
C PHE A 371 -21.33 13.12 -10.97
N PRO A 372 -22.15 12.81 -11.99
CA PRO A 372 -21.72 11.98 -13.13
C PRO A 372 -20.61 12.63 -13.96
N GLU A 373 -20.48 13.95 -13.94
CA GLU A 373 -19.47 14.69 -14.71
C GLU A 373 -18.08 14.73 -14.05
N LEU A 374 -17.96 14.35 -12.76
CA LEU A 374 -16.65 14.39 -12.10
C LEU A 374 -15.74 13.29 -12.64
N SER A 375 -14.47 13.68 -12.81
CA SER A 375 -13.37 12.77 -13.14
C SER A 375 -13.05 11.83 -11.98
N VAL A 376 -12.28 10.78 -12.27
CA VAL A 376 -11.81 9.82 -11.26
C VAL A 376 -11.04 10.52 -10.14
N ALA A 377 -10.14 11.44 -10.49
CA ALA A 377 -9.34 12.18 -9.52
C ALA A 377 -10.17 13.12 -8.64
N GLU A 378 -11.19 13.78 -9.20
CA GLU A 378 -12.09 14.64 -8.42
C GLU A 378 -12.94 13.84 -7.43
N ILE A 379 -13.47 12.67 -7.84
CA ILE A 379 -14.23 11.79 -6.94
C ILE A 379 -13.32 11.25 -5.83
N LEU A 380 -12.10 10.82 -6.18
CA LEU A 380 -11.11 10.39 -5.18
C LEU A 380 -10.80 11.54 -4.20
N SER A 381 -10.59 12.76 -4.69
CA SER A 381 -10.32 13.92 -3.85
C SER A 381 -11.47 14.22 -2.88
N LEU A 382 -12.74 14.11 -3.34
CA LEU A 382 -13.90 14.24 -2.46
C LEU A 382 -13.89 13.18 -1.36
N LEU A 383 -13.73 11.91 -1.74
CA LEU A 383 -13.72 10.80 -0.79
C LEU A 383 -12.56 10.91 0.22
N GLN A 384 -11.37 11.30 -0.23
CA GLN A 384 -10.20 11.44 0.65
C GLN A 384 -10.36 12.61 1.62
N THR A 385 -10.76 13.79 1.12
CA THR A 385 -10.82 14.99 1.97
C THR A 385 -11.90 14.95 3.04
N THR A 386 -12.91 14.09 2.91
CA THR A 386 -13.95 13.91 3.93
C THR A 386 -13.74 12.66 4.79
N SER A 387 -12.71 11.86 4.51
CA SER A 387 -12.37 10.68 5.32
C SER A 387 -11.94 11.06 6.74
N ARG A 388 -12.12 10.09 7.64
CA ARG A 388 -11.81 10.25 9.07
C ARG A 388 -10.51 9.51 9.42
N PRO A 389 -9.47 10.21 9.91
CA PRO A 389 -8.29 9.57 10.47
C PRO A 389 -8.66 8.61 11.60
N MET A 390 -8.00 7.47 11.66
CA MET A 390 -8.22 6.42 12.65
C MET A 390 -7.00 6.23 13.54
N GLU A 391 -7.27 5.75 14.75
CA GLU A 391 -6.25 5.31 15.70
C GLU A 391 -5.57 4.01 15.24
N TRP A 392 -4.37 3.78 15.75
CA TRP A 392 -3.64 2.56 15.50
C TRP A 392 -4.14 1.40 16.37
N VAL A 393 -4.24 0.21 15.80
CA VAL A 393 -4.79 -0.98 16.47
C VAL A 393 -4.00 -1.39 17.74
N TYR A 394 -2.70 -1.08 17.79
CA TYR A 394 -1.84 -1.42 18.93
C TYR A 394 -1.61 -0.24 19.91
N ASN A 395 -2.06 0.98 19.57
CA ASN A 395 -1.95 2.16 20.43
C ASN A 395 -3.06 3.16 20.08
N ASP A 396 -4.09 3.23 20.93
CA ASP A 396 -5.25 4.11 20.77
C ASP A 396 -4.95 5.59 21.03
N THR A 397 -3.80 5.91 21.61
CA THR A 397 -3.38 7.31 21.84
C THR A 397 -2.75 7.95 20.60
N MET A 398 -2.57 7.20 19.51
CA MET A 398 -1.91 7.63 18.29
C MET A 398 -2.75 7.35 17.04
N VAL A 399 -2.74 8.30 16.10
CA VAL A 399 -3.28 8.14 14.76
C VAL A 399 -2.37 7.21 13.95
N ALA A 400 -2.96 6.19 13.31
CA ALA A 400 -2.21 5.27 12.45
C ALA A 400 -1.50 6.03 11.31
N GLY A 401 -0.39 5.49 10.82
CA GLY A 401 0.38 6.14 9.76
C GLY A 401 -0.46 6.31 8.49
N THR A 402 -0.32 7.44 7.81
CA THR A 402 -1.01 7.66 6.51
C THR A 402 -0.56 6.61 5.48
N PHE A 403 0.67 6.11 5.58
CA PHE A 403 1.17 4.96 4.82
C PHE A 403 0.49 3.61 5.14
N GLN A 404 -0.38 3.54 6.16
CA GLN A 404 -1.21 2.36 6.43
C GLN A 404 -2.69 2.64 6.15
N GLN A 405 -3.19 3.82 6.54
CA GLN A 405 -4.62 4.16 6.46
C GLN A 405 -5.03 5.05 5.29
N GLY A 406 -4.07 5.60 4.53
CA GLY A 406 -4.34 6.62 3.54
C GLY A 406 -4.99 7.87 4.15
N ALA A 407 -6.06 8.32 3.51
CA ALA A 407 -6.91 9.40 4.01
C ALA A 407 -7.73 9.04 5.26
N GLY A 408 -7.74 7.76 5.65
CA GLY A 408 -8.55 7.24 6.75
C GLY A 408 -9.83 6.56 6.28
N LEU A 409 -10.76 6.34 7.21
CA LEU A 409 -12.04 5.68 6.96
C LEU A 409 -12.90 6.58 6.07
N VAL A 410 -13.31 6.04 4.92
CA VAL A 410 -14.21 6.72 3.98
C VAL A 410 -15.49 7.21 4.67
N ASN A 411 -15.88 8.43 4.36
CA ASN A 411 -17.15 9.01 4.79
C ASN A 411 -17.82 9.66 3.58
N VAL A 412 -18.66 8.88 2.93
CA VAL A 412 -19.27 9.22 1.64
C VAL A 412 -20.45 10.17 1.80
N TYR A 413 -21.08 10.21 2.98
CA TYR A 413 -22.14 11.17 3.27
C TYR A 413 -21.63 12.60 3.18
N ASP A 414 -20.52 12.89 3.87
CA ASP A 414 -19.91 14.23 3.86
C ASP A 414 -19.36 14.56 2.45
N ALA A 415 -18.79 13.58 1.74
CA ALA A 415 -18.33 13.74 0.35
C ALA A 415 -19.42 14.21 -0.63
N ILE A 416 -20.68 13.85 -0.37
CA ILE A 416 -21.84 14.22 -1.20
C ILE A 416 -22.55 15.48 -0.70
N THR A 417 -22.61 15.68 0.62
CA THR A 417 -23.48 16.69 1.22
C THR A 417 -22.79 18.01 1.54
N TYR A 418 -21.48 18.02 1.69
CA TYR A 418 -20.73 19.25 1.91
C TYR A 418 -20.82 20.18 0.69
N GLN A 419 -20.97 21.47 0.97
CA GLN A 419 -21.01 22.53 -0.03
C GLN A 419 -19.61 23.07 -0.32
N SER A 420 -18.67 22.96 0.63
CA SER A 420 -17.27 23.29 0.35
C SER A 420 -16.52 22.12 -0.29
N ARG A 421 -15.44 22.42 -1.01
CA ARG A 421 -14.49 21.42 -1.50
C ARG A 421 -13.07 21.80 -1.13
N VAL A 422 -12.28 20.79 -0.74
CA VAL A 422 -10.85 20.93 -0.50
C VAL A 422 -10.09 20.06 -1.50
N SER A 423 -9.03 20.59 -2.08
CA SER A 423 -8.17 19.87 -3.04
C SER A 423 -6.71 20.32 -2.92
N PRO A 424 -5.72 19.49 -3.30
CA PRO A 424 -5.86 18.09 -3.70
C PRO A 424 -6.27 17.18 -2.53
N GLY A 425 -6.71 15.96 -2.85
CA GLY A 425 -7.15 14.97 -1.85
C GLY A 425 -6.03 14.38 -0.99
N GLN A 426 -4.78 14.55 -1.40
CA GLN A 426 -3.59 14.07 -0.70
C GLN A 426 -2.39 14.95 -1.06
N LEU A 427 -1.39 14.98 -0.19
CA LEU A 427 -0.18 15.77 -0.37
C LEU A 427 1.06 14.88 -0.28
N LEU A 428 1.90 14.91 -1.32
CA LEU A 428 3.25 14.38 -1.25
C LEU A 428 4.16 15.45 -0.64
N VAL A 429 4.80 15.14 0.47
CA VAL A 429 5.75 16.04 1.15
C VAL A 429 7.17 15.60 0.83
N GLY A 430 8.01 16.52 0.38
CA GLY A 430 9.39 16.23 -0.01
C GLY A 430 10.09 17.49 -0.51
N ASP A 431 11.14 17.32 -1.32
CA ASP A 431 11.84 18.46 -1.94
C ASP A 431 11.01 19.07 -3.08
N ASN A 432 10.72 20.38 -2.96
CA ASN A 432 10.15 21.18 -4.05
C ASN A 432 11.24 21.76 -4.96
N SER A 433 12.43 21.99 -4.39
CA SER A 433 13.65 22.41 -5.08
C SER A 433 14.86 22.02 -4.21
N PRO A 434 16.11 22.15 -4.72
CA PRO A 434 17.31 21.89 -3.94
C PRO A 434 17.39 22.63 -2.59
N THR A 435 16.68 23.76 -2.45
CA THR A 435 16.71 24.63 -1.26
C THR A 435 15.37 24.74 -0.53
N VAL A 436 14.31 24.11 -1.04
CA VAL A 436 12.95 24.22 -0.50
C VAL A 436 12.37 22.83 -0.31
N TYR A 437 12.10 22.49 0.94
CA TYR A 437 11.45 21.25 1.35
C TYR A 437 10.08 21.53 1.96
N GLY A 438 9.10 20.70 1.64
CA GLY A 438 7.79 20.62 2.30
C GLY A 438 6.85 21.79 2.03
N ALA A 439 7.12 22.62 1.02
CA ALA A 439 6.19 23.65 0.59
C ALA A 439 5.02 23.02 -0.19
N VAL A 440 3.81 23.18 0.32
CA VAL A 440 2.59 22.60 -0.26
C VAL A 440 1.46 23.62 -0.19
N ASN A 441 0.36 23.32 -0.89
CA ASN A 441 -0.83 24.15 -0.81
C ASN A 441 -2.09 23.29 -0.93
N ILE A 442 -3.19 23.84 -0.43
CA ILE A 442 -4.54 23.34 -0.70
C ILE A 442 -5.38 24.48 -1.29
N THR A 443 -6.41 24.12 -2.04
CA THR A 443 -7.45 25.03 -2.49
C THR A 443 -8.73 24.73 -1.70
N ILE A 444 -9.29 25.77 -1.10
CA ILE A 444 -10.61 25.73 -0.46
C ILE A 444 -11.58 26.45 -1.37
N GLU A 445 -12.60 25.73 -1.85
CA GLU A 445 -13.69 26.26 -2.66
C GLU A 445 -14.97 26.27 -1.82
N ASN A 446 -15.56 27.44 -1.61
CA ASN A 446 -16.86 27.59 -0.95
C ASN A 446 -17.96 27.64 -2.01
N ARG A 447 -18.75 26.57 -2.18
CA ARG A 447 -19.88 26.54 -3.12
C ARG A 447 -21.23 26.85 -2.47
N SER A 448 -21.23 27.30 -1.22
CA SER A 448 -22.44 27.78 -0.55
C SER A 448 -22.83 29.18 -1.02
N ASP A 449 -24.05 29.59 -0.70
CA ASP A 449 -24.57 30.93 -0.99
C ASP A 449 -24.11 32.01 0.01
N LEU A 450 -23.34 31.63 1.04
CA LEU A 450 -22.86 32.52 2.10
C LEU A 450 -21.34 32.45 2.25
N PRO A 451 -20.67 33.53 2.70
CA PRO A 451 -19.25 33.44 3.07
C PRO A 451 -19.07 32.45 4.22
N LYS A 452 -17.99 31.67 4.19
CA LYS A 452 -17.60 30.72 5.24
C LYS A 452 -16.20 31.07 5.76
N ALA A 453 -16.04 30.97 7.08
CA ALA A 453 -14.74 31.03 7.73
C ALA A 453 -14.23 29.61 7.99
N TYR A 454 -12.98 29.35 7.63
CA TYR A 454 -12.32 28.06 7.81
C TYR A 454 -11.16 28.22 8.78
N THR A 455 -11.07 27.31 9.73
CA THR A 455 -9.93 27.14 10.65
C THR A 455 -9.02 26.06 10.10
N LEU A 456 -7.71 26.33 10.10
CA LEU A 456 -6.68 25.40 9.69
C LEU A 456 -5.94 24.87 10.91
N SER A 457 -5.76 23.56 10.97
CA SER A 457 -4.93 22.91 11.98
C SER A 457 -4.21 21.70 11.41
N HIS A 458 -3.33 21.12 12.22
CA HIS A 458 -2.54 19.95 11.87
C HIS A 458 -2.76 18.84 12.91
N GLN A 459 -2.81 17.60 12.42
CA GLN A 459 -2.83 16.40 13.25
C GLN A 459 -1.68 15.49 12.79
N GLY A 460 -0.71 15.22 13.67
CA GLY A 460 0.35 14.27 13.40
C GLY A 460 -0.17 12.85 13.28
N ALA A 461 0.41 12.07 12.35
CA ALA A 461 0.23 10.62 12.25
C ALA A 461 1.59 9.93 12.36
N SER A 462 1.62 8.62 12.57
CA SER A 462 2.86 7.91 12.95
C SER A 462 4.02 8.06 11.94
N TYR A 463 5.22 7.79 12.46
CA TYR A 463 6.48 7.64 11.73
C TYR A 463 6.87 6.16 11.68
N SER A 464 7.49 5.71 10.60
CA SER A 464 7.96 4.33 10.47
C SER A 464 9.31 4.28 9.77
N GLU A 465 10.17 3.38 10.23
CA GLU A 465 11.42 2.99 9.58
C GLU A 465 11.20 1.57 9.00
N PRO A 466 11.56 1.27 7.75
CA PRO A 466 11.52 -0.09 7.25
C PRO A 466 12.58 -0.94 7.97
N ASN A 467 12.36 -2.26 8.07
CA ASN A 467 13.40 -3.15 8.58
C ASN A 467 14.58 -3.15 7.60
N PRO A 468 15.81 -2.82 8.04
CA PRO A 468 16.98 -3.04 7.20
C PRO A 468 17.13 -4.56 6.96
N PRO A 469 17.35 -5.01 5.71
CA PRO A 469 17.38 -6.44 5.36
C PRO A 469 18.45 -7.25 6.12
N ASN A 470 19.39 -6.60 6.80
CA ASN A 470 20.51 -7.20 7.52
C ASN A 470 20.41 -7.11 9.05
N ASN A 471 19.33 -6.55 9.62
CA ASN A 471 19.18 -6.47 11.07
C ASN A 471 17.69 -6.61 11.48
N PRO A 472 17.19 -7.85 11.66
CA PRO A 472 15.79 -8.13 11.98
C PRO A 472 15.49 -7.88 13.46
N VAL A 473 15.84 -6.71 14.00
CA VAL A 473 15.57 -6.41 15.41
C VAL A 473 14.09 -6.08 15.57
N PHE A 474 13.28 -7.11 15.80
CA PHE A 474 11.85 -7.02 16.16
C PHE A 474 11.64 -6.51 17.60
N SER A 475 12.33 -5.43 18.00
CA SER A 475 12.23 -4.87 19.35
C SER A 475 11.63 -3.46 19.41
N GLN A 476 11.47 -2.80 18.25
CA GLN A 476 10.85 -1.47 18.16
C GLN A 476 9.50 -1.56 17.47
N GLU A 477 8.56 -0.73 17.90
CA GLU A 477 7.25 -0.65 17.27
C GLU A 477 7.40 -0.16 15.83
N ASN A 478 6.66 -0.76 14.90
CA ASN A 478 6.71 -0.42 13.48
C ASN A 478 6.08 0.95 13.17
N GLN A 479 5.37 1.54 14.12
CA GLN A 479 4.82 2.88 14.07
C GLN A 479 5.16 3.60 15.37
N LEU A 480 5.78 4.77 15.24
CA LEU A 480 6.26 5.57 16.35
C LEU A 480 5.47 6.89 16.43
N PRO A 481 5.19 7.40 17.65
CA PRO A 481 4.52 8.69 17.86
C PRO A 481 5.47 9.87 17.64
N VAL A 482 6.13 9.88 16.49
CA VAL A 482 7.05 10.92 16.04
C VAL A 482 6.39 11.64 14.87
N TYR A 483 6.19 12.94 15.01
CA TYR A 483 5.34 13.73 14.12
C TYR A 483 6.11 14.88 13.50
N GLY A 484 5.71 15.26 12.28
CA GLY A 484 6.06 16.56 11.72
C GLY A 484 5.27 17.71 12.37
N SER A 485 5.48 18.92 11.88
CA SER A 485 4.66 20.09 12.22
C SER A 485 4.33 20.89 10.97
N VAL A 486 3.41 21.85 11.07
CA VAL A 486 2.97 22.67 9.93
C VAL A 486 3.02 24.15 10.28
N GLU A 487 3.62 24.93 9.38
CA GLU A 487 3.65 26.39 9.44
C GLU A 487 2.61 26.95 8.47
N PHE A 488 1.51 27.47 9.04
CA PHE A 488 0.50 28.22 8.29
C PHE A 488 0.80 29.72 8.32
N GLU A 489 0.56 30.42 7.21
CA GLU A 489 0.61 31.89 7.20
C GLU A 489 -0.50 32.52 8.07
N SER A 490 -1.68 31.88 8.06
CA SER A 490 -2.82 32.20 8.92
C SER A 490 -3.55 30.92 9.30
N SER A 491 -4.01 30.81 10.54
CA SER A 491 -4.82 29.68 11.01
C SER A 491 -6.31 29.84 10.73
N THR A 492 -6.74 30.98 10.17
CA THR A 492 -8.14 31.24 9.79
C THR A 492 -8.21 31.96 8.46
N ILE A 493 -9.16 31.56 7.61
CA ILE A 493 -9.37 32.11 6.27
C ILE A 493 -10.86 32.25 6.01
N GLU A 494 -11.28 33.41 5.50
CA GLU A 494 -12.65 33.63 5.04
C GLU A 494 -12.72 33.48 3.53
N VAL A 495 -13.65 32.67 3.03
CA VAL A 495 -13.89 32.47 1.60
C VAL A 495 -15.31 32.89 1.29
N ALA A 496 -15.45 33.90 0.42
CA ALA A 496 -16.76 34.39 -0.02
C ALA A 496 -17.57 33.30 -0.75
N ALA A 497 -18.88 33.48 -0.78
CA ALA A 497 -19.81 32.59 -1.48
C ALA A 497 -19.40 32.39 -2.95
N GLY A 498 -19.36 31.14 -3.41
CA GLY A 498 -18.97 30.77 -4.77
C GLY A 498 -17.53 31.12 -5.15
N GLN A 499 -16.64 31.42 -4.20
CA GLN A 499 -15.23 31.70 -4.44
C GLN A 499 -14.33 30.56 -3.98
N SER A 500 -13.09 30.57 -4.48
CA SER A 500 -12.02 29.69 -4.05
C SER A 500 -10.78 30.47 -3.62
N THR A 501 -10.00 29.92 -2.70
CA THR A 501 -8.71 30.48 -2.30
C THR A 501 -7.64 29.39 -2.22
N VAL A 502 -6.41 29.73 -2.59
CA VAL A 502 -5.24 28.86 -2.45
C VAL A 502 -4.54 29.21 -1.15
N VAL A 503 -4.25 28.19 -0.35
CA VAL A 503 -3.67 28.30 0.98
C VAL A 503 -2.31 27.61 0.98
N PRO A 504 -1.21 28.36 0.87
CA PRO A 504 0.13 27.81 1.02
C PRO A 504 0.47 27.57 2.49
N PHE A 505 1.23 26.51 2.76
CA PHE A 505 1.82 26.22 4.06
C PHE A 505 3.05 25.34 3.89
N LYS A 506 3.83 25.18 4.96
CA LYS A 506 5.03 24.35 4.96
C LYS A 506 4.90 23.22 5.96
N VAL A 507 5.10 21.98 5.50
CA VAL A 507 5.24 20.80 6.37
C VAL A 507 6.70 20.65 6.75
N LEU A 508 6.97 20.64 8.06
CA LEU A 508 8.29 20.42 8.62
C LEU A 508 8.42 18.97 9.10
N PRO A 509 9.52 18.28 8.78
CA PRO A 509 9.74 16.92 9.26
C PRO A 509 10.08 16.93 10.77
N PRO A 510 10.01 15.77 11.45
CA PRO A 510 10.51 15.61 12.81
C PRO A 510 11.97 16.05 12.94
N SER A 511 12.34 16.71 14.03
CA SER A 511 13.66 17.35 14.19
C SER A 511 14.78 16.44 14.73
N SER A 512 14.49 15.20 15.12
CA SER A 512 15.47 14.29 15.71
C SER A 512 15.13 12.83 15.46
N GLY A 513 16.15 11.99 15.34
CA GLY A 513 15.98 10.54 15.21
C GLY A 513 15.71 10.05 13.79
N VAL A 514 15.71 10.94 12.79
CA VAL A 514 15.59 10.57 11.37
C VAL A 514 16.91 10.01 10.87
N LYS A 515 16.86 8.82 10.27
CA LYS A 515 17.98 8.16 9.59
C LYS A 515 17.70 8.02 8.09
N PRO A 516 18.13 8.96 7.25
CA PRO A 516 17.85 8.95 5.82
C PRO A 516 18.20 7.63 5.13
N GLU A 517 19.27 6.96 5.54
CA GLU A 517 19.76 5.69 4.99
C GLU A 517 18.83 4.50 5.23
N GLU A 518 17.91 4.62 6.20
CA GLU A 518 16.87 3.62 6.44
C GLU A 518 15.62 3.92 5.61
N LEU A 519 15.54 4.98 4.81
CA LEU A 519 14.34 5.36 4.05
C LEU A 519 13.05 5.44 4.91
N PRO A 520 13.04 6.18 6.03
CA PRO A 520 11.85 6.32 6.87
C PRO A 520 10.73 7.09 6.16
N VAL A 521 9.52 6.98 6.70
CA VAL A 521 8.31 7.68 6.23
C VAL A 521 7.62 8.34 7.42
N PHE A 522 7.12 9.56 7.23
CA PHE A 522 6.25 10.23 8.20
C PHE A 522 4.98 10.72 7.52
N GLY A 523 3.92 10.87 8.31
CA GLY A 523 2.63 11.30 7.82
C GLY A 523 1.91 12.25 8.77
N GLY A 524 0.76 12.70 8.32
CA GLY A 524 -0.17 13.51 9.12
C GLY A 524 -1.31 14.03 8.27
N PHE A 525 -2.13 14.87 8.87
CA PHE A 525 -3.33 15.41 8.25
C PHE A 525 -3.38 16.93 8.42
N ILE A 526 -3.73 17.61 7.32
CA ILE A 526 -4.14 19.00 7.34
C ILE A 526 -5.64 19.04 7.55
N LYS A 527 -6.08 19.69 8.61
CA LYS A 527 -7.48 19.77 9.00
C LYS A 527 -8.01 21.14 8.60
N VAL A 528 -9.14 21.15 7.89
CA VAL A 528 -9.84 22.37 7.47
C VAL A 528 -11.25 22.27 8.02
N ALA A 529 -11.64 23.16 8.92
CA ALA A 529 -12.94 23.10 9.57
C ALA A 529 -13.69 24.42 9.44
N SER A 530 -14.99 24.37 9.16
CA SER A 530 -15.93 25.47 9.32
C SER A 530 -16.99 25.09 10.36
N ASP A 531 -18.03 25.89 10.55
CA ASP A 531 -19.05 25.65 11.59
C ASP A 531 -19.81 24.31 11.40
N ASP A 532 -19.91 23.81 10.17
CA ASP A 532 -20.73 22.66 9.79
C ASP A 532 -19.99 21.59 8.96
N GLU A 533 -18.73 21.84 8.58
CA GLU A 533 -17.96 20.96 7.69
C GLU A 533 -16.52 20.77 8.20
N GLU A 534 -16.02 19.53 8.17
CA GLU A 534 -14.65 19.20 8.54
C GLU A 534 -13.98 18.34 7.46
N PHE A 535 -12.82 18.80 6.98
CA PHE A 535 -12.00 18.12 6.00
C PHE A 535 -10.67 17.69 6.60
N SER A 536 -10.11 16.60 6.06
CA SER A 536 -8.83 16.02 6.43
C SER A 536 -8.05 15.68 5.18
N VAL A 537 -6.94 16.37 4.94
CA VAL A 537 -6.06 16.09 3.78
C VAL A 537 -4.81 15.34 4.29
N PRO A 538 -4.65 14.03 3.97
CA PRO A 538 -3.46 13.30 4.36
C PRO A 538 -2.22 13.82 3.62
N TYR A 539 -1.09 13.76 4.31
CA TYR A 539 0.22 13.85 3.69
C TYR A 539 1.11 12.66 4.05
N SER A 540 2.05 12.35 3.16
CA SER A 540 3.08 11.32 3.36
C SER A 540 4.36 11.77 2.65
N GLY A 541 5.51 11.35 3.16
CA GLY A 541 6.80 11.64 2.54
C GLY A 541 8.00 11.17 3.34
N PRO A 542 9.21 11.26 2.77
CA PRO A 542 10.46 11.07 3.51
C PRO A 542 10.63 12.22 4.52
N PRO A 543 10.97 11.98 5.80
CA PRO A 543 11.17 13.01 6.82
C PRO A 543 12.52 13.74 6.68
N TYR A 544 13.03 13.90 5.47
CA TYR A 544 14.32 14.50 5.15
C TYR A 544 14.34 14.95 3.68
N SER A 545 15.27 15.85 3.36
CA SER A 545 15.53 16.24 1.97
C SER A 545 16.26 15.11 1.25
N LEU A 546 15.61 14.47 0.28
CA LEU A 546 16.24 13.46 -0.58
C LEU A 546 17.38 14.09 -1.38
N TYR A 547 17.21 15.32 -1.87
CA TYR A 547 18.26 16.04 -2.60
C TYR A 547 19.52 16.25 -1.74
N ASN A 548 19.34 16.67 -0.48
CA ASN A 548 20.46 16.97 0.44
C ASN A 548 20.91 15.77 1.28
N ALA A 549 20.37 14.56 1.05
CA ALA A 549 20.79 13.35 1.74
C ALA A 549 22.17 12.88 1.26
N GLU A 550 22.83 12.06 2.09
CA GLU A 550 24.02 11.31 1.68
C GLU A 550 23.60 10.14 0.77
N TYR A 551 24.24 10.01 -0.39
CA TYR A 551 23.97 8.97 -1.39
C TYR A 551 25.01 7.86 -1.35
N PHE A 552 26.27 8.16 -1.05
CA PHE A 552 27.27 7.13 -0.83
C PHE A 552 27.09 6.50 0.55
N GLN A 553 26.89 5.18 0.57
CA GLN A 553 26.83 4.45 1.82
C GLN A 553 28.23 4.30 2.41
N ILE A 554 28.49 4.94 3.55
CA ILE A 554 29.77 4.83 4.26
C ILE A 554 29.69 3.68 5.27
N LEU A 555 30.37 2.58 4.97
CA LEU A 555 30.47 1.43 5.88
C LEU A 555 31.87 1.37 6.50
N ASN A 556 31.93 1.62 7.81
CA ASN A 556 33.12 1.41 8.64
C ASN A 556 33.12 -0.01 9.20
N THR A 557 33.78 -0.93 8.50
CA THR A 557 34.00 -2.28 9.01
C THR A 557 35.34 -2.37 9.73
N THR A 558 35.54 -3.43 10.53
CA THR A 558 36.84 -3.73 11.16
C THR A 558 37.98 -3.92 10.16
N THR A 559 37.69 -4.08 8.86
CA THR A 559 38.68 -4.38 7.81
C THR A 559 38.76 -3.32 6.70
N ALA A 560 37.80 -2.39 6.59
CA ALA A 560 37.62 -1.50 5.44
C ALA A 560 36.71 -0.30 5.72
N VAL A 561 37.00 0.84 5.08
CA VAL A 561 36.04 1.94 4.84
C VAL A 561 35.50 1.79 3.41
N GLN A 562 34.20 1.99 3.20
CA GLN A 562 33.57 2.04 1.87
C GLN A 562 33.03 3.46 1.62
N PRO A 563 33.03 4.00 0.38
CA PRO A 563 33.48 3.34 -0.86
C PRO A 563 34.98 3.06 -0.94
N SER A 564 35.39 1.98 -1.61
CA SER A 564 36.81 1.61 -1.76
C SER A 564 37.13 0.78 -2.99
N ILE A 565 38.41 0.74 -3.34
CA ILE A 565 38.99 -0.15 -4.36
C ILE A 565 39.93 -1.12 -3.65
N SER A 566 39.93 -2.39 -4.05
CA SER A 566 40.85 -3.40 -3.56
C SER A 566 41.55 -4.10 -4.71
N TYR A 567 42.82 -4.44 -4.52
CA TYR A 567 43.63 -5.17 -5.49
C TYR A 567 44.03 -6.54 -4.93
N GLN A 568 44.14 -7.54 -5.81
CA GLN A 568 44.52 -8.90 -5.43
C GLN A 568 46.02 -9.12 -5.59
N PHE A 569 46.74 -9.08 -4.47
CA PHE A 569 48.15 -9.45 -4.40
C PHE A 569 48.31 -10.94 -4.01
N PRO A 570 49.51 -11.55 -4.17
CA PRO A 570 49.76 -12.93 -3.78
C PRO A 570 49.37 -13.28 -2.32
N GLU A 571 49.46 -12.30 -1.43
CA GLU A 571 49.21 -12.39 0.01
C GLU A 571 47.73 -12.18 0.37
N GLY A 572 46.91 -11.69 -0.57
CA GLY A 572 45.48 -11.46 -0.39
C GLY A 572 44.97 -10.16 -1.03
N TRP A 573 43.71 -9.84 -0.73
CA TRP A 573 43.09 -8.58 -1.14
C TRP A 573 43.54 -7.44 -0.25
N VAL A 574 44.08 -6.38 -0.86
CA VAL A 574 44.52 -5.17 -0.17
C VAL A 574 43.67 -4.00 -0.62
N ILE A 575 43.14 -3.24 0.33
CA ILE A 575 42.34 -2.04 0.08
C ILE A 575 43.28 -0.87 -0.20
N ASP A 576 42.98 -0.14 -1.27
CA ASP A 576 43.68 1.07 -1.63
C ASP A 576 43.37 2.18 -0.62
N LYS A 577 44.42 2.75 -0.02
CA LYS A 577 44.37 3.85 0.93
C LYS A 577 45.23 5.05 0.52
N GLY A 578 45.88 5.03 -0.65
CA GLY A 578 46.92 6.00 -1.00
C GLY A 578 47.39 5.91 -2.46
N LEU A 579 48.65 5.56 -2.70
CA LEU A 579 49.17 5.33 -4.05
C LEU A 579 49.53 3.85 -4.23
N TYR A 580 48.88 3.20 -5.19
CA TYR A 580 49.16 1.81 -5.55
C TYR A 580 49.59 1.68 -7.00
N GLU A 581 50.62 0.87 -7.24
CA GLU A 581 51.02 0.47 -8.58
C GLU A 581 50.22 -0.75 -9.02
N VAL A 582 49.64 -0.67 -10.21
CA VAL A 582 48.76 -1.68 -10.81
C VAL A 582 49.25 -1.94 -12.23
N ASN A 583 49.25 -3.21 -12.65
CA ASN A 583 49.56 -3.58 -14.03
C ASN A 583 48.34 -4.22 -14.70
N SER A 584 48.45 -4.52 -15.99
CA SER A 584 47.37 -5.12 -16.79
C SER A 584 46.87 -6.48 -16.28
N SER A 585 47.63 -7.15 -15.40
CA SER A 585 47.35 -8.50 -14.91
C SER A 585 46.89 -8.54 -13.47
N LEU A 586 47.00 -7.42 -12.73
CA LEU A 586 46.61 -7.35 -11.31
C LEU A 586 45.08 -7.20 -11.21
N PRO A 587 44.37 -8.16 -10.59
CA PRO A 587 42.94 -8.06 -10.42
C PRO A 587 42.56 -6.96 -9.42
N TYR A 588 41.47 -6.27 -9.70
CA TYR A 588 40.85 -5.32 -8.79
C TYR A 588 39.36 -5.63 -8.60
N ARG A 589 38.81 -5.14 -7.49
CA ARG A 589 37.38 -5.04 -7.23
C ARG A 589 37.10 -3.75 -6.48
N SER A 590 35.95 -3.14 -6.67
CA SER A 590 35.52 -2.00 -5.85
C SER A 590 34.21 -2.28 -5.13
N VAL A 591 33.99 -1.55 -4.03
CA VAL A 591 32.71 -1.53 -3.32
C VAL A 591 32.24 -0.09 -3.24
N VAL A 592 31.10 0.19 -3.87
CA VAL A 592 30.44 1.49 -3.80
C VAL A 592 28.98 1.23 -3.46
N GLY A 593 28.61 1.52 -2.21
CA GLY A 593 27.24 1.38 -1.72
C GLY A 593 26.42 2.64 -1.96
N ARG A 594 25.11 2.47 -2.16
CA ARG A 594 24.15 3.56 -2.30
C ARG A 594 23.22 3.58 -1.09
N ALA A 595 23.06 4.73 -0.46
CA ALA A 595 22.14 4.94 0.65
C ALA A 595 20.73 5.34 0.18
N GLN A 596 20.61 5.93 -1.00
CA GLN A 596 19.34 6.46 -1.54
C GLN A 596 19.03 5.90 -2.95
N LEU A 597 17.77 6.07 -3.37
CA LEU A 597 17.32 5.85 -4.75
C LEU A 597 17.94 6.89 -5.70
N THR A 598 18.41 6.48 -6.87
CA THR A 598 18.97 7.39 -7.89
C THR A 598 18.72 6.92 -9.32
N TYR A 599 18.54 7.86 -10.25
CA TYR A 599 18.50 7.59 -11.69
C TYR A 599 19.87 7.71 -12.37
N GLY A 600 20.90 8.17 -11.66
CA GLY A 600 22.21 8.43 -12.25
C GLY A 600 23.32 7.87 -11.38
N TYR A 601 24.06 6.90 -11.91
CA TYR A 601 25.28 6.39 -11.28
C TYR A 601 26.37 6.17 -12.30
N ARG A 602 27.53 6.80 -12.08
CA ARG A 602 28.62 6.79 -13.02
C ARG A 602 29.97 6.71 -12.31
N ILE A 603 30.92 5.99 -12.90
CA ILE A 603 32.32 5.94 -12.45
C ILE A 603 33.23 6.20 -13.65
N ASP A 604 33.99 7.29 -13.64
CA ASP A 604 34.91 7.67 -14.72
C ASP A 604 36.37 7.55 -14.30
N VAL A 605 37.20 7.14 -15.26
CA VAL A 605 38.66 7.16 -15.12
C VAL A 605 39.17 8.52 -15.56
N VAL A 606 39.85 9.22 -14.66
CA VAL A 606 40.30 10.59 -14.87
C VAL A 606 41.80 10.74 -14.60
N PRO A 607 42.47 11.78 -15.12
CA PRO A 607 43.85 12.09 -14.74
C PRO A 607 43.98 12.31 -13.22
N ALA A 608 45.05 11.82 -12.59
CA ALA A 608 45.19 11.96 -11.14
C ALA A 608 45.39 13.41 -10.64
N ASN A 609 45.76 14.35 -11.53
CA ASN A 609 45.89 15.78 -11.25
C ASN A 609 44.62 16.60 -11.59
N ILE A 610 43.47 15.93 -11.70
CA ILE A 610 42.17 16.57 -11.95
C ILE A 610 41.87 17.64 -10.88
N SER A 611 41.34 18.79 -11.32
CA SER A 611 40.93 19.88 -10.44
C SER A 611 39.45 19.75 -10.10
N ILE A 612 39.14 19.08 -9.00
CA ILE A 612 37.78 18.89 -8.49
C ILE A 612 37.78 18.93 -6.96
N THR A 613 36.68 19.40 -6.36
CA THR A 613 36.42 19.27 -4.92
C THR A 613 35.32 18.22 -4.74
N PRO A 614 35.65 16.95 -4.43
CA PRO A 614 34.66 15.92 -4.16
C PRO A 614 34.01 16.12 -2.79
N ASP A 615 32.84 15.53 -2.59
CA ASP A 615 32.18 15.43 -1.27
C ASP A 615 32.93 14.42 -0.38
N LEU A 616 33.44 13.33 -0.97
CA LEU A 616 34.13 12.25 -0.26
C LEU A 616 35.49 11.91 -0.89
N TYR A 617 36.52 11.76 -0.05
CA TYR A 617 37.84 11.31 -0.45
C TYR A 617 38.07 9.85 -0.02
N GLY A 618 38.45 8.98 -0.96
CA GLY A 618 38.84 7.60 -0.69
C GLY A 618 40.29 7.44 -0.20
N PHE A 619 40.95 8.53 0.20
CA PHE A 619 42.36 8.62 0.59
C PHE A 619 42.55 9.79 1.55
N ASP A 620 43.70 9.88 2.22
CA ASP A 620 44.04 11.07 3.01
C ASP A 620 44.47 12.21 2.06
N PRO A 621 43.71 13.32 1.96
CA PRO A 621 44.06 14.43 1.06
C PRO A 621 45.35 15.16 1.47
N ALA A 622 45.89 14.91 2.67
CA ALA A 622 47.19 15.42 3.09
C ALA A 622 48.38 14.67 2.45
N GLU A 623 48.17 13.46 1.93
CA GLU A 623 49.21 12.71 1.23
C GLU A 623 49.49 13.31 -0.15
N VAL A 624 50.76 13.62 -0.40
CA VAL A 624 51.23 14.20 -1.66
C VAL A 624 52.15 13.21 -2.35
N HIS A 625 51.93 13.00 -3.64
CA HIS A 625 52.76 12.15 -4.49
C HIS A 625 53.16 12.87 -5.77
N ASP A 626 54.33 12.53 -6.31
CA ASP A 626 54.77 13.03 -7.61
C ASP A 626 53.89 12.44 -8.72
N TYR A 627 53.11 13.31 -9.37
CA TYR A 627 52.22 12.96 -10.47
C TYR A 627 52.99 12.51 -11.72
N ARG A 628 52.64 11.33 -12.24
CA ARG A 628 53.10 10.83 -13.54
C ARG A 628 51.98 10.97 -14.58
N PRO A 629 52.11 11.87 -15.57
CA PRO A 629 51.11 12.00 -16.62
C PRO A 629 51.01 10.72 -17.46
N SER A 630 49.81 10.50 -18.01
CA SER A 630 49.60 9.44 -19.00
C SER A 630 50.33 9.76 -20.31
N ASP A 631 50.76 8.71 -21.00
CA ASP A 631 51.29 8.81 -22.37
C ASP A 631 50.21 9.20 -23.40
N THR A 632 48.93 9.08 -23.04
CA THR A 632 47.79 9.44 -23.91
C THR A 632 46.97 10.57 -23.31
N ALA A 633 46.48 11.47 -24.16
CA ALA A 633 45.55 12.51 -23.72
C ALA A 633 44.14 11.92 -23.51
N PRO A 634 43.35 12.46 -22.56
CA PRO A 634 41.95 12.08 -22.39
C PRO A 634 41.16 12.23 -23.70
N PRO A 635 40.52 11.15 -24.21
CA PRO A 635 39.77 11.17 -25.48
C PRO A 635 38.41 11.86 -25.37
N MET A 636 37.95 12.17 -24.15
CA MET A 636 36.64 12.78 -23.92
C MET A 636 36.63 13.68 -22.68
N SER A 637 35.51 14.34 -22.47
CA SER A 637 35.18 15.02 -21.22
C SER A 637 33.78 14.62 -20.74
N PHE A 638 33.56 14.68 -19.44
CA PHE A 638 32.24 14.57 -18.79
C PHE A 638 32.12 15.73 -17.79
N TYR A 639 31.00 16.45 -17.78
CA TYR A 639 30.83 17.66 -16.95
C TYR A 639 31.94 18.72 -17.11
N GLY A 640 32.56 18.81 -18.29
CA GLY A 640 33.71 19.69 -18.53
C GLY A 640 35.04 19.20 -17.94
N LEU A 641 35.07 18.04 -17.29
CA LEU A 641 36.26 17.39 -16.75
C LEU A 641 36.85 16.38 -17.74
N PRO A 642 38.19 16.28 -17.86
CA PRO A 642 38.82 15.28 -18.73
C PRO A 642 38.55 13.85 -18.23
N SER A 643 38.20 12.93 -19.15
CA SER A 643 37.94 11.52 -18.84
C SER A 643 38.50 10.59 -19.92
N TYR A 644 38.95 9.41 -19.48
CA TYR A 644 39.35 8.28 -20.31
C TYR A 644 38.20 7.32 -20.62
N GLY A 645 36.99 7.62 -20.14
CA GLY A 645 35.80 6.81 -20.27
C GLY A 645 35.23 6.38 -18.92
N SER A 646 34.03 5.79 -18.96
CA SER A 646 33.34 5.28 -17.78
C SER A 646 33.58 3.79 -17.58
N LEU A 647 33.85 3.36 -16.35
CA LEU A 647 33.79 1.96 -15.92
C LEU A 647 32.34 1.51 -15.72
N VAL A 648 31.49 2.42 -15.25
CA VAL A 648 30.05 2.22 -15.08
C VAL A 648 29.34 3.50 -15.51
N ASN A 649 28.25 3.38 -16.24
CA ASN A 649 27.35 4.48 -16.55
C ASN A 649 25.92 3.93 -16.62
N SER A 650 25.13 4.22 -15.59
CA SER A 650 23.75 3.78 -15.46
C SER A 650 22.82 4.99 -15.36
N THR A 651 21.81 4.99 -16.22
CA THR A 651 20.73 5.99 -16.24
C THR A 651 19.37 5.39 -15.88
N VAL A 652 19.35 4.13 -15.43
CA VAL A 652 18.14 3.46 -14.95
C VAL A 652 17.98 3.72 -13.45
N LEU A 653 16.76 3.56 -12.92
CA LEU A 653 16.48 3.69 -11.50
C LEU A 653 17.20 2.59 -10.71
N LEU A 654 18.00 3.00 -9.73
CA LEU A 654 18.80 2.13 -8.89
C LEU A 654 18.37 2.27 -7.42
N PRO A 655 18.02 1.17 -6.75
CA PRO A 655 17.70 1.18 -5.32
C PRO A 655 18.96 1.32 -4.44
N PRO A 656 18.77 1.70 -3.16
CA PRO A 656 19.79 1.57 -2.13
C PRO A 656 20.39 0.16 -2.07
N GLY A 657 21.64 0.07 -1.64
CA GLY A 657 22.39 -1.17 -1.50
C GLY A 657 23.71 -1.19 -2.27
N THR A 658 24.42 -2.32 -2.18
CA THR A 658 25.80 -2.50 -2.65
C THR A 658 25.86 -3.22 -4.01
N PHE A 659 25.31 -2.61 -5.06
CA PHE A 659 25.15 -3.33 -6.33
C PHE A 659 26.25 -3.15 -7.40
N ASN A 660 27.31 -2.37 -7.17
CA ASN A 660 28.34 -2.17 -8.21
C ASN A 660 29.75 -2.59 -7.78
N TRP A 661 30.23 -3.65 -8.45
CA TRP A 661 31.57 -4.21 -8.32
C TRP A 661 32.31 -4.11 -9.67
N PRO A 662 32.66 -2.90 -10.16
CA PRO A 662 33.71 -2.81 -11.17
C PRO A 662 34.87 -3.67 -10.71
N SER A 663 35.13 -4.72 -11.47
CA SER A 663 36.18 -5.69 -11.21
C SER A 663 36.74 -6.13 -12.54
N GLY A 664 38.00 -6.47 -12.53
CA GLY A 664 38.73 -6.76 -13.75
C GLY A 664 40.23 -6.73 -13.48
N THR A 665 41.00 -6.59 -14.55
CA THR A 665 42.46 -6.48 -14.50
C THR A 665 42.90 -5.25 -15.29
N GLY A 666 43.88 -4.51 -14.79
CA GLY A 666 44.24 -3.20 -15.35
C GLY A 666 43.10 -2.18 -15.29
N VAL A 667 43.15 -1.12 -16.09
CA VAL A 667 42.07 -0.12 -16.20
C VAL A 667 41.66 0.00 -17.66
N THR A 668 40.44 -0.48 -17.96
CA THR A 668 39.81 -0.35 -19.28
C THR A 668 38.45 0.28 -19.10
N ALA A 669 38.24 1.42 -19.72
CA ALA A 669 37.02 2.20 -19.63
C ALA A 669 36.24 2.15 -20.94
N THR A 670 34.94 2.45 -20.89
CA THR A 670 34.06 2.48 -22.05
C THR A 670 33.79 3.92 -22.46
N LEU A 671 34.04 4.26 -23.73
CA LEU A 671 33.66 5.54 -24.32
C LEU A 671 32.16 5.59 -24.63
N PRO A 672 31.54 6.77 -24.81
CA PRO A 672 30.12 6.90 -25.17
C PRO A 672 29.72 6.14 -26.45
N SER A 673 30.67 5.88 -27.36
CA SER A 673 30.48 5.05 -28.55
C SER A 673 30.34 3.55 -28.27
N GLY A 674 30.56 3.10 -27.02
CA GLY A 674 30.70 1.69 -26.63
C GLY A 674 32.11 1.13 -26.84
N THR A 675 33.06 1.92 -27.34
CA THR A 675 34.45 1.48 -27.58
C THR A 675 35.21 1.36 -26.27
N GLN A 676 35.93 0.25 -26.10
CA GLN A 676 36.84 0.05 -24.95
C GLN A 676 38.12 0.87 -25.15
N TYR A 677 38.58 1.53 -24.08
CA TYR A 677 39.75 2.41 -24.07
C TYR A 677 40.64 2.10 -22.86
N SER A 678 41.93 1.90 -23.12
CA SER A 678 42.94 1.66 -22.08
C SER A 678 43.97 2.81 -22.14
N PRO A 679 44.13 3.61 -21.07
CA PRO A 679 44.89 4.86 -21.14
C PRO A 679 46.42 4.67 -21.09
N GLY A 680 46.91 3.43 -20.92
CA GLY A 680 48.35 3.12 -20.82
C GLY A 680 48.96 3.48 -19.47
N PRO A 681 50.29 3.35 -19.30
CA PRO A 681 50.99 3.73 -18.07
C PRO A 681 50.75 5.20 -17.69
N GLY A 682 50.70 5.49 -16.39
CA GLY A 682 50.43 6.83 -15.85
C GLY A 682 49.62 6.81 -14.57
N ASP A 683 49.37 7.99 -14.00
CA ASP A 683 48.58 8.15 -12.76
C ASP A 683 47.15 8.60 -13.05
N TYR A 684 46.20 7.85 -12.50
CA TYR A 684 44.77 8.05 -12.68
C TYR A 684 44.05 8.08 -11.34
N ARG A 685 42.80 8.54 -11.35
CA ARG A 685 41.82 8.37 -10.28
C ARG A 685 40.51 7.91 -10.86
N TRP A 686 39.64 7.38 -10.02
CA TRP A 686 38.24 7.18 -10.34
C TRP A 686 37.42 8.27 -9.69
N ILE A 687 36.50 8.85 -10.45
CA ILE A 687 35.42 9.68 -9.93
C ILE A 687 34.14 8.85 -9.99
N ALA A 688 33.57 8.52 -8.83
CA ALA A 688 32.20 8.04 -8.76
C ALA A 688 31.28 9.23 -8.52
N SER A 689 30.20 9.31 -9.28
CA SER A 689 29.16 10.33 -9.16
C SER A 689 27.79 9.67 -9.06
N ILE A 690 27.05 10.03 -8.01
CA ILE A 690 25.64 9.64 -7.84
C ILE A 690 24.76 10.87 -8.00
N LEU A 691 23.77 10.84 -8.89
CA LEU A 691 22.82 11.92 -9.08
C LEU A 691 21.89 12.04 -7.86
N ARG A 692 21.82 13.23 -7.27
CA ARG A 692 20.88 13.55 -6.19
C ARG A 692 19.45 13.56 -6.73
N TRP A 693 18.47 13.20 -5.91
CA TRP A 693 17.07 13.07 -6.31
C TRP A 693 16.52 14.42 -6.77
N GLY A 694 15.91 14.47 -7.96
CA GLY A 694 15.44 15.72 -8.56
C GLY A 694 16.55 16.62 -9.13
N GLY A 695 17.81 16.21 -9.05
CA GLY A 695 18.94 16.92 -9.66
C GLY A 695 18.97 16.84 -11.17
N ASN A 696 19.65 17.79 -11.80
CA ASN A 696 19.92 17.82 -13.22
C ASN A 696 21.09 16.87 -13.56
N PRO A 697 20.89 15.83 -14.39
CA PRO A 697 21.92 14.86 -14.74
C PRO A 697 23.13 15.47 -15.47
N ASP A 698 23.01 16.69 -16.02
CA ASP A 698 24.06 17.38 -16.75
C ASP A 698 24.93 18.30 -15.86
N LEU A 699 24.57 18.50 -14.59
CA LEU A 699 25.28 19.40 -13.67
C LEU A 699 26.04 18.60 -12.59
N LEU A 700 27.35 18.80 -12.49
CA LEU A 700 28.19 18.09 -11.51
C LEU A 700 27.79 18.42 -10.05
N GLU A 701 27.33 19.64 -9.80
CA GLU A 701 26.90 20.10 -8.46
C GLU A 701 25.63 19.40 -7.94
N ASP A 702 24.84 18.80 -8.84
CA ASP A 702 23.66 18.02 -8.51
C ASP A 702 24.01 16.53 -8.25
N HIS A 703 25.30 16.20 -8.23
CA HIS A 703 25.79 14.88 -7.89
C HIS A 703 26.54 14.91 -6.56
N GLU A 704 26.45 13.81 -5.80
CA GLU A 704 27.43 13.52 -4.78
C GLU A 704 28.63 12.82 -5.43
N ILE A 705 29.83 13.28 -5.10
CA ILE A 705 31.08 12.89 -5.74
C ILE A 705 32.02 12.21 -4.75
N TRP A 706 32.48 11.01 -5.11
CA TRP A 706 33.58 10.31 -4.44
C TRP A 706 34.80 10.23 -5.35
N LEU A 707 35.97 10.59 -4.82
CA LEU A 707 37.25 10.53 -5.54
C LEU A 707 38.16 9.47 -4.94
N SER A 708 38.59 8.49 -5.74
CA SER A 708 39.51 7.45 -5.31
C SER A 708 40.92 7.99 -5.03
N ALA A 709 41.73 7.18 -4.36
CA ALA A 709 43.18 7.32 -4.26
C ALA A 709 43.88 7.24 -5.64
N VAL A 710 45.19 7.49 -5.70
CA VAL A 710 45.94 7.50 -6.97
C VAL A 710 46.26 6.07 -7.41
N ILE A 711 45.83 5.75 -8.63
CA ILE A 711 46.07 4.48 -9.29
C ILE A 711 47.18 4.69 -10.32
N ARG A 712 48.36 4.12 -10.04
CA ARG A 712 49.52 4.20 -10.95
C ARG A 712 49.58 2.97 -11.83
N LEU A 713 49.28 3.13 -13.12
CA LEU A 713 49.43 2.06 -14.10
C LEU A 713 50.89 1.96 -14.55
N VAL A 714 51.46 0.76 -14.50
CA VAL A 714 52.85 0.47 -14.88
C VAL A 714 52.94 -0.70 -15.85
N ASP A 715 53.98 -0.68 -16.69
CA ASP A 715 54.39 -1.81 -17.50
C ASP A 715 55.32 -2.73 -16.68
N GLY A 716 54.87 -3.95 -16.36
CA GLY A 716 55.69 -4.95 -15.67
C GLY A 716 55.13 -5.44 -14.33
N PRO A 717 55.84 -6.30 -13.59
CA PRO A 717 55.37 -6.89 -12.33
C PRO A 717 55.27 -5.83 -11.23
N VAL A 718 54.21 -5.91 -10.44
CA VAL A 718 53.96 -5.04 -9.28
C VAL A 718 54.30 -5.77 -7.99
N SER A 719 54.97 -5.07 -7.07
CA SER A 719 55.26 -5.57 -5.72
C SER A 719 54.21 -5.10 -4.72
N VAL A 720 53.98 -5.92 -3.70
CA VAL A 720 53.12 -5.57 -2.56
C VAL A 720 53.74 -4.39 -1.82
N PRO A 721 53.01 -3.29 -1.57
CA PRO A 721 53.52 -2.22 -0.73
C PRO A 721 53.71 -2.72 0.72
N SER A 722 54.82 -2.29 1.34
CA SER A 722 55.22 -2.66 2.71
C SER A 722 54.40 -1.96 3.78
#